data_AF-A0A8H6R6Y8-F1
#
_entry.id   AF-A0A8H6R6Y8-F1
#
_cell.length_a   1.000
_cell.length_b   1.000
_cell.length_c   1.000
_cell.angle_alpha   90.00
_cell.angle_beta   90.00
_cell.angle_gamma   90.00
#
_symmetry.space_group_name_H-M   'P 1'
#
loop_
_entity.id
_entity.type
_entity.pdbx_description
1 polymer ?
#
loop_
_entity_poly.entity_id
_entity_poly.type
_entity_poly.pdbx_seq_one_letter_code
_entity_poly.pdbx_strand_id
1 'polypeptide(L)'
;MVGKAIFSGAAIAVGVAANAIPRSATVSFEDGIVAEAGGMHNVRISYNSPLDGELSLHYGPCEATTETDCHHTLGRTHVGSHPLAKRHELHPEQRPSRFVWLPPADITSGGCLHAFSGDILVGRSTPVSISSRKQKRWEAAADIMDAEGPWFNGVEYLQEKEPDEVFVAATKSQKFGIIGGGMSGLMTSHLLTSVGIHDWKILEASQRIGGRVHTSYLNGTTPDEYQYQEMGPMRFPVSITYDDPAETIQIMDHRMVFQLADELNKQNGNASEYQVNFIKWIQSAANDPASTSARRPDGTVPGAAEVAANAAYQTNSNLTYSNATAVALASDAYDDWMGLNRDAFRAIATNVFKAHKWSVDNGYFHFSEAGYLNYQLGINANITDQVDDISDASPSWAYDSVYFSATEWRTIDKGLSRLPTAFTPAVSNRTQFGTTVQGMSWNETTKKMSVQYRAQDNLFAMEPESQEFDYVVVAVPFSRVRLWDLPDYTSLLSRAIGRLNYDPSCKVALHYKTRFWEHLEHPIIGGCGSTDIPQIGSICYPSYKINSTGPGVILASYLSGTGARSVGSMTEEQHVAHAQRAMVEIHGDIAAEQWTGNYDRICWEYNEYQAGAWCGPLVGQQDLYLPAYFHTEKHTVFVGEHTSYTHAWIFSALESAVRGTTQLLLDMGLVDEAKQITEFWMARWIEV
;
A
#
# COMPACT_ATOMS: atom_id res chain seq x y z
N MET A 1 6.52 -45.93 32.84
CA MET A 1 5.62 -47.09 32.63
C MET A 1 4.67 -46.70 31.50
N VAL A 2 5.08 -46.83 30.23
CA VAL A 2 4.90 -48.02 29.37
C VAL A 2 3.49 -48.61 29.48
N GLY A 3 2.60 -48.16 28.60
CA GLY A 3 1.33 -48.80 28.31
C GLY A 3 1.20 -48.96 26.80
N LYS A 4 1.62 -50.13 26.29
CA LYS A 4 1.47 -50.55 24.89
C LYS A 4 0.00 -50.86 24.62
N ALA A 5 -0.62 -50.16 23.67
CA ALA A 5 -1.88 -50.57 23.06
C ALA A 5 -1.57 -51.25 21.72
N ILE A 6 -1.98 -52.52 21.63
CA ILE A 6 -1.88 -53.38 20.45
C ILE A 6 -3.12 -53.09 19.61
N PHE A 7 -2.93 -52.56 18.39
CA PHE A 7 -3.96 -52.61 17.35
C PHE A 7 -3.42 -53.44 16.18
N SER A 8 -4.00 -54.63 16.06
CA SER A 8 -3.90 -55.54 14.93
C SER A 8 -4.70 -54.97 13.75
N GLY A 9 -4.01 -54.45 12.74
CA GLY A 9 -4.58 -54.10 11.43
C GLY A 9 -4.11 -55.10 10.38
N ALA A 10 -5.06 -55.83 9.79
CA ALA A 10 -4.83 -56.79 8.74
C ALA A 10 -4.27 -56.10 7.48
N ALA A 11 -3.03 -56.41 7.13
CA ALA A 11 -2.47 -56.05 5.83
C ALA A 11 -2.93 -57.08 4.79
N ILE A 12 -3.83 -56.66 3.90
CA ILE A 12 -4.09 -57.36 2.65
C ILE A 12 -2.85 -57.16 1.78
N ALA A 13 -1.99 -58.18 1.72
CA ALA A 13 -0.89 -58.24 0.78
C ALA A 13 -1.47 -58.44 -0.63
N VAL A 14 -1.75 -57.35 -1.35
CA VAL A 14 -1.85 -57.41 -2.80
C VAL A 14 -0.42 -57.57 -3.31
N GLY A 15 -0.07 -58.81 -3.67
CA GLY A 15 1.16 -59.09 -4.37
C GLY A 15 1.13 -58.37 -5.71
N VAL A 16 1.79 -57.22 -5.79
CA VAL A 16 2.18 -56.64 -7.07
C VAL A 16 3.25 -57.58 -7.63
N ALA A 17 2.85 -58.39 -8.60
CA ALA A 17 3.79 -59.12 -9.43
C ALA A 17 4.67 -58.07 -10.13
N ALA A 18 5.89 -57.86 -9.62
CA ALA A 18 6.94 -57.20 -10.36
C ALA A 18 7.25 -58.10 -11.56
N ASN A 19 6.63 -57.80 -12.70
CA ASN A 19 7.03 -58.39 -13.97
C ASN A 19 8.50 -58.02 -14.19
N ALA A 20 9.36 -59.02 -14.10
CA ALA A 20 10.76 -58.91 -14.42
C ALA A 20 10.91 -58.33 -15.84
N ILE A 21 11.72 -57.28 -15.96
CA ILE A 21 12.17 -56.71 -17.23
C ILE A 21 12.76 -57.87 -18.07
N PRO A 22 12.33 -58.08 -19.33
CA PRO A 22 12.97 -59.07 -20.18
C PRO A 22 14.44 -58.69 -20.35
N ARG A 23 15.36 -59.54 -19.87
CA ARG A 23 16.83 -59.39 -19.99
C ARG A 23 17.36 -59.47 -21.43
N SER A 24 16.54 -59.14 -22.43
CA SER A 24 16.86 -59.24 -23.85
C SER A 24 16.32 -58.03 -24.65
N ALA A 25 16.32 -56.83 -24.07
CA ALA A 25 16.01 -55.62 -24.82
C ALA A 25 17.21 -55.25 -25.71
N THR A 26 16.99 -55.11 -27.02
CA THR A 26 18.01 -54.70 -28.00
C THR A 26 18.50 -53.27 -27.72
N VAL A 27 17.65 -52.42 -27.16
CA VAL A 27 17.98 -51.07 -26.69
C VAL A 27 17.69 -50.96 -25.19
N SER A 28 18.64 -50.46 -24.41
CA SER A 28 18.44 -50.10 -23.00
C SER A 28 18.56 -48.59 -22.80
N PHE A 29 17.81 -48.09 -21.82
CA PHE A 29 17.85 -46.70 -21.37
C PHE A 29 18.72 -46.58 -20.12
N GLU A 30 19.18 -45.36 -19.84
CA GLU A 30 19.77 -45.04 -18.54
C GLU A 30 18.71 -45.24 -17.42
N ASP A 31 19.12 -45.75 -16.27
CA ASP A 31 18.24 -45.96 -15.13
C ASP A 31 18.02 -44.67 -14.33
N GLY A 32 16.87 -44.55 -13.66
CA GLY A 32 16.60 -43.45 -12.73
C GLY A 32 16.43 -42.09 -13.41
N ILE A 33 15.86 -42.08 -14.62
CA ILE A 33 15.61 -40.85 -15.38
C ILE A 33 14.68 -39.93 -14.59
N VAL A 34 15.15 -38.72 -14.32
CA VAL A 34 14.37 -37.62 -13.77
C VAL A 34 14.32 -36.51 -14.82
N ALA A 35 13.13 -36.22 -15.34
CA ALA A 35 12.90 -35.18 -16.33
C ALA A 35 12.03 -34.06 -15.75
N GLU A 36 12.08 -32.88 -16.38
CA GLU A 36 11.38 -31.67 -15.94
C GLU A 36 10.23 -31.37 -16.92
N ALA A 37 9.02 -31.20 -16.41
CA ALA A 37 7.86 -30.82 -17.24
C ALA A 37 8.08 -29.44 -17.87
N GLY A 38 7.92 -29.32 -19.19
CA GLY A 38 8.22 -28.10 -19.95
C GLY A 38 9.72 -27.78 -20.10
N GLY A 39 10.62 -28.67 -19.66
CA GLY A 39 12.06 -28.50 -19.74
C GLY A 39 12.72 -29.20 -20.93
N MET A 40 14.03 -29.41 -20.84
CA MET A 40 14.82 -30.19 -21.81
C MET A 40 15.61 -31.27 -21.08
N HIS A 41 15.51 -32.51 -21.54
CA HIS A 41 16.21 -33.66 -20.97
C HIS A 41 16.97 -34.45 -22.02
N ASN A 42 18.20 -34.87 -21.70
CA ASN A 42 19.01 -35.69 -22.60
C ASN A 42 18.79 -37.18 -22.29
N VAL A 43 18.09 -37.89 -23.17
CA VAL A 43 17.89 -39.33 -23.06
C VAL A 43 19.06 -40.06 -23.70
N ARG A 44 19.72 -40.94 -22.92
CA ARG A 44 20.79 -41.81 -23.41
C ARG A 44 20.29 -43.24 -23.59
N ILE A 45 20.70 -43.85 -24.70
CA ILE A 45 20.43 -45.25 -24.99
C ILE A 45 21.71 -46.03 -25.26
N SER A 46 21.68 -47.32 -24.93
CA SER A 46 22.72 -48.30 -25.25
C SER A 46 22.16 -49.40 -26.14
N TYR A 47 22.96 -49.86 -27.10
CA TYR A 47 22.60 -50.97 -27.98
C TYR A 47 23.20 -52.26 -27.44
N ASN A 48 22.35 -53.20 -27.02
CA ASN A 48 22.79 -54.50 -26.47
C ASN A 48 22.92 -55.58 -27.55
N SER A 49 22.26 -55.39 -28.70
CA SER A 49 22.34 -56.25 -29.89
C SER A 49 22.32 -55.40 -31.17
N PRO A 50 22.76 -55.93 -32.32
CA PRO A 50 22.59 -55.25 -33.61
C PRO A 50 21.12 -54.87 -33.86
N LEU A 51 20.91 -53.68 -34.42
CA LEU A 51 19.59 -53.16 -34.76
C LEU A 51 19.69 -52.49 -36.13
N ASP A 52 18.78 -52.85 -37.03
CA ASP A 52 18.71 -52.36 -38.40
C ASP A 52 17.31 -51.79 -38.67
N GLY A 53 17.25 -50.56 -39.18
CA GLY A 53 15.98 -49.91 -39.56
C GLY A 53 15.80 -48.51 -38.99
N GLU A 54 14.56 -48.04 -38.99
CA GLU A 54 14.15 -46.80 -38.33
C GLU A 54 13.91 -47.06 -36.85
N LEU A 55 14.66 -46.36 -35.99
CA LEU A 55 14.53 -46.35 -34.54
C LEU A 55 13.75 -45.12 -34.10
N SER A 56 12.66 -45.32 -33.37
CA SER A 56 11.84 -44.25 -32.79
C SER A 56 11.82 -44.37 -31.26
N LEU A 57 11.85 -43.24 -30.57
CA LEU A 57 11.72 -43.16 -29.11
C LEU A 57 10.43 -42.44 -28.75
N HIS A 58 9.71 -42.96 -27.76
CA HIS A 58 8.41 -42.43 -27.34
C HIS A 58 8.28 -42.47 -25.82
N TYR A 59 7.41 -41.62 -25.27
CA TYR A 59 7.01 -41.64 -23.86
C TYR A 59 5.54 -41.98 -23.74
N GLY A 60 5.18 -42.86 -22.80
CA GLY A 60 3.79 -43.26 -22.58
C GLY A 60 3.60 -44.14 -21.35
N PRO A 61 2.41 -44.74 -21.18
CA PRO A 61 2.16 -45.74 -20.16
C PRO A 61 3.15 -46.90 -20.28
N CYS A 62 3.67 -47.41 -19.17
CA CYS A 62 4.67 -48.48 -19.18
C CYS A 62 4.15 -49.78 -19.82
N GLU A 63 2.85 -49.94 -19.97
CA GLU A 63 2.18 -51.05 -20.62
C GLU A 63 2.11 -50.90 -22.15
N ALA A 64 2.48 -49.75 -22.72
CA ALA A 64 2.38 -49.47 -24.15
C ALA A 64 3.15 -50.52 -25.00
N THR A 65 2.48 -51.01 -26.04
CA THR A 65 2.98 -52.05 -26.95
C THR A 65 3.11 -51.59 -28.39
N THR A 66 2.49 -50.47 -28.75
CA THR A 66 2.55 -49.84 -30.08
C THR A 66 2.87 -48.35 -29.95
N GLU A 67 3.35 -47.72 -31.03
CA GLU A 67 3.63 -46.27 -31.04
C GLU A 67 2.39 -45.43 -30.71
N THR A 68 1.20 -45.89 -31.12
CA THR A 68 -0.08 -45.18 -30.90
C THR A 68 -0.55 -45.22 -29.45
N ASP A 69 -0.04 -46.15 -28.64
CA ASP A 69 -0.32 -46.21 -27.20
C ASP A 69 0.49 -45.17 -26.41
N CYS A 70 1.53 -44.61 -27.03
CA CYS A 70 2.40 -43.64 -26.38
C CYS A 70 1.79 -42.23 -26.43
N HIS A 71 2.08 -41.44 -25.39
CA HIS A 71 1.62 -40.06 -25.28
C HIS A 71 2.22 -39.17 -26.38
N HIS A 72 3.53 -39.31 -26.63
CA HIS A 72 4.22 -38.53 -27.66
C HIS A 72 5.56 -39.16 -28.06
N THR A 73 6.06 -38.76 -29.23
CA THR A 73 7.35 -39.17 -29.78
C THR A 73 8.46 -38.20 -29.35
N LEU A 74 9.59 -38.73 -28.90
CA LEU A 74 10.82 -37.98 -28.59
C LEU A 74 11.60 -37.65 -29.86
N GLY A 75 11.71 -38.63 -30.77
CA GLY A 75 12.44 -38.48 -32.02
C GLY A 75 12.54 -39.79 -32.79
N ARG A 76 12.93 -39.67 -34.07
CA ARG A 76 13.18 -40.81 -34.98
C ARG A 76 14.56 -40.68 -35.61
N THR A 77 15.21 -41.80 -35.86
CA THR A 77 16.50 -41.88 -36.56
C THR A 77 16.63 -43.20 -37.30
N HIS A 78 17.63 -43.34 -38.16
CA HIS A 78 17.95 -44.59 -38.83
C HIS A 78 19.23 -45.20 -38.26
N VAL A 79 19.25 -46.52 -38.08
CA VAL A 79 20.36 -47.29 -37.51
C VAL A 79 20.68 -48.54 -38.34
N GLY A 80 21.90 -49.06 -38.20
CA GLY A 80 22.35 -50.26 -38.89
C GLY A 80 22.64 -50.05 -40.38
N SER A 81 22.34 -51.06 -41.19
CA SER A 81 22.55 -51.16 -42.64
C SER A 81 21.56 -50.33 -43.48
N HIS A 82 20.74 -49.48 -42.85
CA HIS A 82 19.80 -48.62 -43.54
C HIS A 82 20.53 -47.65 -44.50
N PRO A 83 20.01 -47.37 -45.73
CA PRO A 83 20.67 -46.49 -46.69
C PRO A 83 21.02 -45.09 -46.14
N LEU A 84 20.18 -44.57 -45.23
CA LEU A 84 20.38 -43.27 -44.56
C LEU A 84 21.31 -43.33 -43.33
N ALA A 85 21.72 -44.53 -42.91
CA ALA A 85 22.59 -44.78 -41.75
C ALA A 85 23.96 -45.37 -42.13
N LYS A 86 24.27 -45.53 -43.44
CA LYS A 86 25.52 -46.14 -43.96
C LYS A 86 26.81 -45.66 -43.28
N ARG A 87 26.87 -44.38 -42.86
CA ARG A 87 28.03 -43.82 -42.13
C ARG A 87 28.34 -44.54 -40.81
N HIS A 88 27.37 -45.25 -40.22
CA HIS A 88 27.47 -45.97 -38.96
C HIS A 88 27.68 -47.48 -39.14
N GLU A 89 27.70 -47.98 -40.38
CA GLU A 89 27.81 -49.42 -40.70
C GLU A 89 29.21 -49.98 -40.37
N LEU A 90 30.26 -49.20 -40.64
CA LEU A 90 31.65 -49.54 -40.33
C LEU A 90 32.13 -49.01 -38.96
N HIS A 91 31.30 -48.19 -38.30
CA HIS A 91 31.60 -47.50 -37.03
C HIS A 91 30.43 -47.63 -36.04
N PRO A 92 30.19 -48.82 -35.45
CA PRO A 92 29.08 -49.07 -34.53
C PRO A 92 29.07 -48.13 -33.32
N GLU A 93 30.23 -47.66 -32.89
CA GLU A 93 30.42 -46.70 -31.80
C GLU A 93 29.85 -45.30 -32.10
N GLN A 94 29.60 -44.98 -33.38
CA GLN A 94 29.05 -43.69 -33.81
C GLN A 94 27.54 -43.70 -33.96
N ARG A 95 26.84 -44.78 -33.58
CA ARG A 95 25.37 -44.83 -33.63
C ARG A 95 24.75 -43.76 -32.72
N PRO A 96 23.58 -43.18 -33.09
CA PRO A 96 22.91 -42.19 -32.27
C PRO A 96 22.52 -42.75 -30.88
N SER A 97 23.28 -42.37 -29.85
CA SER A 97 23.06 -42.83 -28.47
C SER A 97 22.45 -41.75 -27.58
N ARG A 98 22.19 -40.56 -28.11
CA ARG A 98 21.68 -39.39 -27.39
C ARG A 98 20.49 -38.79 -28.13
N PHE A 99 19.39 -38.62 -27.43
CA PHE A 99 18.18 -37.98 -27.90
C PHE A 99 17.85 -36.81 -26.99
N VAL A 100 17.42 -35.70 -27.57
CA VAL A 100 16.91 -34.56 -26.80
C VAL A 100 15.41 -34.73 -26.67
N TRP A 101 14.94 -34.79 -25.44
CA TRP A 101 13.53 -34.86 -25.10
C TRP A 101 13.07 -33.50 -24.56
N LEU A 102 11.94 -33.02 -25.06
CA LEU A 102 11.23 -31.85 -24.56
C LEU A 102 9.91 -32.33 -23.95
N PRO A 103 9.85 -32.64 -22.64
CA PRO A 103 8.63 -33.11 -22.00
C PRO A 103 7.54 -32.02 -22.06
N PRO A 104 6.33 -32.33 -22.55
CA PRO A 104 5.19 -31.40 -22.50
C PRO A 104 4.89 -30.91 -21.08
N ALA A 105 4.30 -29.72 -20.95
CA ALA A 105 4.00 -29.14 -19.63
C ALA A 105 2.92 -29.92 -18.84
N ASP A 106 2.07 -30.67 -19.54
CA ASP A 106 0.99 -31.50 -19.00
C ASP A 106 1.42 -32.95 -18.71
N ILE A 107 2.72 -33.26 -18.82
CA ILE A 107 3.23 -34.62 -18.63
C ILE A 107 3.11 -35.08 -17.16
N THR A 108 2.57 -36.28 -16.96
CA THR A 108 2.47 -36.91 -15.63
C THR A 108 3.64 -37.84 -15.35
N SER A 109 4.09 -37.88 -14.09
CA SER A 109 5.12 -38.83 -13.62
C SER A 109 4.63 -40.28 -13.67
N GLY A 110 5.55 -41.23 -13.86
CA GLY A 110 5.26 -42.66 -13.79
C GLY A 110 5.10 -43.39 -15.13
N GLY A 111 5.20 -42.69 -16.27
CA GLY A 111 5.30 -43.31 -17.59
C GLY A 111 6.72 -43.83 -17.89
N CYS A 112 6.87 -44.61 -18.96
CA CYS A 112 8.15 -45.17 -19.40
C CYS A 112 8.57 -44.58 -20.75
N LEU A 113 9.87 -44.66 -21.06
CA LEU A 113 10.38 -44.48 -22.40
C LEU A 113 10.37 -45.82 -23.15
N HIS A 114 9.96 -45.77 -24.41
CA HIS A 114 9.84 -46.91 -25.31
C HIS A 114 10.69 -46.67 -26.55
N ALA A 115 11.47 -47.66 -26.96
CA ALA A 115 12.21 -47.66 -28.22
C ALA A 115 11.57 -48.67 -29.17
N PHE A 116 11.18 -48.24 -30.36
CA PHE A 116 10.64 -49.11 -31.41
C PHE A 116 11.56 -49.13 -32.63
N SER A 117 11.60 -50.27 -33.32
CA SER A 117 12.24 -50.43 -34.62
C SER A 117 11.18 -50.81 -35.64
N GLY A 118 10.73 -49.82 -36.43
CA GLY A 118 9.43 -49.94 -37.11
C GLY A 118 8.31 -50.17 -36.07
N ASP A 119 7.50 -51.21 -36.25
CA ASP A 119 6.38 -51.53 -35.34
C ASP A 119 6.78 -52.42 -34.15
N ILE A 120 8.07 -52.77 -34.01
CA ILE A 120 8.54 -53.73 -33.00
C ILE A 120 9.12 -52.98 -31.80
N LEU A 121 8.60 -53.24 -30.59
CA LEU A 121 9.17 -52.73 -29.34
C LEU A 121 10.53 -53.41 -29.07
N VAL A 122 11.61 -52.62 -29.09
CA VAL A 122 13.00 -53.08 -28.95
C VAL A 122 13.68 -52.63 -27.65
N GLY A 123 13.05 -51.76 -26.86
CA GLY A 123 13.55 -51.33 -25.56
C GLY A 123 12.50 -50.61 -24.73
N ARG A 124 12.62 -50.69 -23.39
CA ARG A 124 11.78 -49.96 -22.43
C ARG A 124 12.61 -49.52 -21.22
N SER A 125 12.41 -48.29 -20.74
CA SER A 125 13.04 -47.80 -19.51
C SER A 125 12.30 -48.25 -18.25
N THR A 126 12.90 -48.02 -17.08
CA THR A 126 12.15 -47.92 -15.83
C THR A 126 11.24 -46.68 -15.83
N PRO A 127 10.20 -46.61 -14.99
CA PRO A 127 9.33 -45.43 -14.90
C PRO A 127 10.13 -44.15 -14.68
N VAL A 128 9.89 -43.16 -15.52
CA VAL A 128 10.52 -41.85 -15.45
C VAL A 128 9.85 -41.03 -14.36
N SER A 129 10.66 -40.39 -13.52
CA SER A 129 10.17 -39.41 -12.56
C SER A 129 10.07 -38.05 -13.23
N ILE A 130 8.89 -37.44 -13.20
CA ILE A 130 8.69 -36.07 -13.67
C ILE A 130 8.71 -35.13 -12.46
N SER A 131 9.62 -34.18 -12.48
CA SER A 131 9.68 -33.07 -11.53
C SER A 131 9.04 -31.82 -12.15
N SER A 132 8.39 -31.02 -11.32
CA SER A 132 8.02 -29.66 -11.70
C SER A 132 9.28 -28.79 -11.71
N ARG A 133 9.34 -27.83 -12.64
CA ARG A 133 10.35 -26.78 -12.62
C ARG A 133 10.33 -26.14 -11.23
N LYS A 134 11.40 -26.32 -10.46
CA LYS A 134 11.60 -25.50 -9.27
C LYS A 134 11.71 -24.08 -9.79
N GLN A 135 10.71 -23.24 -9.50
CA GLN A 135 10.84 -21.81 -9.72
C GLN A 135 12.19 -21.40 -9.14
N LYS A 136 13.00 -20.77 -9.98
CA LYS A 136 14.25 -20.17 -9.54
C LYS A 136 13.86 -19.28 -8.36
N ARG A 137 14.47 -19.48 -7.20
CA ARG A 137 14.26 -18.60 -6.05
C ARG A 137 14.94 -17.28 -6.43
N TRP A 138 14.16 -16.35 -6.96
CA TRP A 138 14.54 -14.96 -7.14
C TRP A 138 14.88 -14.39 -5.75
N GLU A 139 15.81 -13.44 -5.68
CA GLU A 139 16.05 -12.71 -4.42
C GLU A 139 14.70 -12.16 -3.93
N ALA A 140 14.30 -12.51 -2.70
CA ALA A 140 13.01 -12.05 -2.19
C ALA A 140 13.09 -10.53 -2.08
N ALA A 141 11.99 -9.83 -2.38
CA ALA A 141 11.97 -8.36 -2.25
C ALA A 141 12.46 -7.89 -0.87
N ALA A 142 12.16 -8.66 0.17
CA ALA A 142 12.62 -8.44 1.54
C ALA A 142 14.14 -8.51 1.76
N ASP A 143 14.88 -9.20 0.89
CA ASP A 143 16.34 -9.33 0.99
C ASP A 143 17.06 -8.10 0.40
N ILE A 144 16.37 -7.30 -0.42
CA ILE A 144 16.94 -6.16 -1.16
C ILE A 144 16.34 -4.79 -0.78
N MET A 145 15.13 -4.78 -0.21
CA MET A 145 14.45 -3.56 0.21
C MET A 145 14.85 -3.18 1.63
N ASP A 146 15.47 -2.01 1.81
CA ASP A 146 15.73 -1.43 3.13
C ASP A 146 14.42 -0.91 3.75
N ALA A 147 13.83 -1.70 4.64
CA ALA A 147 12.58 -1.37 5.31
C ALA A 147 12.63 -0.07 6.13
N GLU A 148 13.81 0.44 6.47
CA GLU A 148 13.97 1.67 7.26
C GLU A 148 14.44 2.86 6.39
N GLY A 149 14.73 2.64 5.11
CA GLY A 149 15.43 3.61 4.28
C GLY A 149 14.94 3.65 2.83
N PRO A 150 15.80 4.06 1.89
CA PRO A 150 15.49 4.08 0.46
C PRO A 150 15.33 2.66 -0.11
N TRP A 151 14.17 2.04 0.13
CA TRP A 151 13.89 0.64 -0.22
C TRP A 151 14.02 0.34 -1.72
N PHE A 152 13.85 1.34 -2.58
CA PHE A 152 13.90 1.20 -4.04
C PHE A 152 15.32 1.13 -4.60
N ASN A 153 16.34 1.54 -3.82
CA ASN A 153 17.74 1.49 -4.26
C ASN A 153 18.15 0.06 -4.65
N GLY A 154 17.75 -0.94 -3.86
CA GLY A 154 18.08 -2.34 -4.15
C GLY A 154 17.50 -2.83 -5.49
N VAL A 155 16.33 -2.33 -5.88
CA VAL A 155 15.61 -2.74 -7.10
C VAL A 155 16.32 -2.23 -8.36
N GLU A 156 16.84 -1.00 -8.33
CA GLU A 156 17.56 -0.39 -9.45
C GLU A 156 18.81 -1.21 -9.84
N TYR A 157 19.55 -1.69 -8.85
CA TYR A 157 20.81 -2.41 -9.07
C TYR A 157 20.65 -3.92 -9.26
N LEU A 158 19.41 -4.46 -9.29
CA LEU A 158 19.18 -5.88 -9.54
C LEU A 158 19.79 -6.31 -10.87
N GLN A 159 20.72 -7.27 -10.84
CA GLN A 159 21.37 -7.83 -12.02
C GLN A 159 20.70 -9.11 -12.53
N GLU A 160 19.63 -9.55 -11.86
CA GLU A 160 18.89 -10.74 -12.24
C GLU A 160 18.31 -10.59 -13.65
N LYS A 161 18.43 -11.66 -14.46
CA LYS A 161 17.87 -11.69 -15.82
C LYS A 161 16.38 -11.99 -15.74
N GLU A 162 15.59 -11.19 -16.45
CA GLU A 162 14.17 -11.44 -16.66
C GLU A 162 13.93 -12.88 -17.15
N PRO A 163 12.87 -13.56 -16.66
CA PRO A 163 12.41 -14.83 -17.21
C PRO A 163 12.12 -14.78 -18.72
N ASP A 164 11.92 -15.95 -19.32
CA ASP A 164 11.48 -16.02 -20.73
C ASP A 164 10.06 -15.45 -20.93
N GLU A 165 9.75 -14.99 -22.15
CA GLU A 165 8.47 -14.33 -22.49
C GLU A 165 7.23 -15.19 -22.17
N VAL A 166 7.36 -16.52 -22.26
CA VAL A 166 6.26 -17.45 -21.97
C VAL A 166 5.94 -17.43 -20.48
N PHE A 167 6.97 -17.45 -19.63
CA PHE A 167 6.81 -17.26 -18.20
C PHE A 167 6.18 -15.91 -17.88
N VAL A 168 6.72 -14.82 -18.45
CA VAL A 168 6.21 -13.46 -18.21
C VAL A 168 4.72 -13.37 -18.57
N ALA A 169 4.32 -13.87 -19.73
CA ALA A 169 2.92 -13.87 -20.17
C ALA A 169 2.00 -14.68 -19.23
N ALA A 170 2.44 -15.88 -18.81
CA ALA A 170 1.67 -16.70 -17.87
C ALA A 170 1.53 -16.02 -16.50
N THR A 171 2.60 -15.39 -16.02
CA THR A 171 2.64 -14.67 -14.75
C THR A 171 1.75 -13.42 -14.77
N LYS A 172 1.69 -12.69 -15.91
CA LYS A 172 0.77 -11.54 -16.07
C LYS A 172 -0.71 -11.92 -16.19
N SER A 173 -1.01 -13.21 -16.43
CA SER A 173 -2.39 -13.73 -16.49
C SER A 173 -2.96 -14.15 -15.14
N GLN A 174 -2.18 -14.05 -14.06
CA GLN A 174 -2.64 -14.34 -12.69
C GLN A 174 -3.72 -13.35 -12.25
N LYS A 175 -4.61 -13.81 -11.38
CA LYS A 175 -5.77 -13.04 -10.91
C LYS A 175 -5.48 -12.35 -9.57
N PHE A 176 -5.64 -11.03 -9.54
CA PHE A 176 -5.35 -10.19 -8.37
C PHE A 176 -6.62 -9.70 -7.66
N GLY A 177 -6.64 -9.82 -6.33
CA GLY A 177 -7.66 -9.21 -5.48
C GLY A 177 -7.10 -7.97 -4.78
N ILE A 178 -7.69 -6.80 -5.03
CA ILE A 178 -7.35 -5.56 -4.33
C ILE A 178 -8.47 -5.30 -3.32
N ILE A 179 -8.17 -5.35 -2.02
CA ILE A 179 -9.18 -5.13 -0.98
C ILE A 179 -9.07 -3.70 -0.49
N GLY A 180 -10.10 -2.90 -0.76
CA GLY A 180 -10.18 -1.47 -0.46
C GLY A 180 -9.88 -0.58 -1.67
N GLY A 181 -10.86 0.22 -2.08
CA GLY A 181 -10.79 1.24 -3.13
C GLY A 181 -10.28 2.59 -2.65
N GLY A 182 -9.41 2.62 -1.62
CA GLY A 182 -8.69 3.81 -1.18
C GLY A 182 -7.55 4.20 -2.13
N MET A 183 -6.84 5.30 -1.84
CA MET A 183 -5.76 5.79 -2.71
C MET A 183 -4.68 4.75 -3.01
N SER A 184 -4.28 3.93 -2.02
CA SER A 184 -3.29 2.86 -2.24
C SER A 184 -3.83 1.75 -3.14
N GLY A 185 -5.06 1.28 -2.94
CA GLY A 185 -5.69 0.25 -3.79
C GLY A 185 -5.94 0.74 -5.23
N LEU A 186 -6.38 2.00 -5.38
CA LEU A 186 -6.51 2.64 -6.70
C LEU A 186 -5.14 2.74 -7.40
N MET A 187 -4.12 3.19 -6.69
CA MET A 187 -2.76 3.27 -7.22
C MET A 187 -2.23 1.89 -7.63
N THR A 188 -2.42 0.85 -6.81
CA THR A 188 -2.06 -0.53 -7.16
C THR A 188 -2.73 -0.98 -8.46
N SER A 189 -4.03 -0.72 -8.64
CA SER A 189 -4.74 -1.10 -9.89
C SER A 189 -4.16 -0.41 -11.12
N HIS A 190 -3.74 0.85 -10.98
CA HIS A 190 -3.09 1.64 -12.01
C HIS A 190 -1.69 1.09 -12.34
N LEU A 191 -0.89 0.78 -11.30
CA LEU A 191 0.44 0.21 -11.44
C LEU A 191 0.42 -1.16 -12.14
N LEU A 192 -0.43 -2.08 -11.69
CA LEU A 192 -0.61 -3.40 -12.35
C LEU A 192 -0.98 -3.24 -13.82
N THR A 193 -1.92 -2.34 -14.12
CA THR A 193 -2.35 -2.05 -15.50
C THR A 193 -1.21 -1.47 -16.34
N SER A 194 -0.36 -0.62 -15.77
CA SER A 194 0.75 0.02 -16.47
C SER A 194 1.83 -0.95 -16.95
N VAL A 195 1.92 -2.13 -16.33
CA VAL A 195 2.87 -3.20 -16.68
C VAL A 195 2.22 -4.39 -17.40
N GLY A 196 0.95 -4.24 -17.81
CA GLY A 196 0.23 -5.25 -18.61
C GLY A 196 -0.52 -6.31 -17.81
N ILE A 197 -0.69 -6.13 -16.50
CA ILE A 197 -1.51 -7.01 -15.65
C ILE A 197 -2.93 -6.43 -15.59
N HIS A 198 -3.91 -7.17 -16.11
CA HIS A 198 -5.27 -6.68 -16.29
C HIS A 198 -6.36 -7.50 -15.58
N ASP A 199 -6.06 -8.72 -15.14
CA ASP A 199 -7.00 -9.54 -14.38
C ASP A 199 -6.92 -9.22 -12.88
N TRP A 200 -7.42 -8.04 -12.53
CA TRP A 200 -7.54 -7.59 -11.14
C TRP A 200 -8.96 -7.13 -10.84
N LYS A 201 -9.34 -7.21 -9.56
CA LYS A 201 -10.65 -6.76 -9.08
C LYS A 201 -10.51 -6.03 -7.76
N ILE A 202 -11.20 -4.89 -7.61
CA ILE A 202 -11.30 -4.16 -6.36
C ILE A 202 -12.55 -4.62 -5.60
N LEU A 203 -12.40 -5.01 -4.34
CA LEU A 203 -13.51 -5.23 -3.40
C LEU A 203 -13.57 -4.02 -2.47
N GLU A 204 -14.64 -3.23 -2.55
CA GLU A 204 -14.82 -1.99 -1.79
C GLU A 204 -16.05 -2.08 -0.89
N ALA A 205 -15.87 -1.79 0.40
CA ALA A 205 -16.93 -1.91 1.39
C ALA A 205 -17.98 -0.79 1.27
N SER A 206 -17.57 0.41 0.89
CA SER A 206 -18.46 1.55 0.71
C SER A 206 -19.06 1.58 -0.70
N GLN A 207 -19.83 2.63 -0.99
CA GLN A 207 -20.41 2.92 -2.30
C GLN A 207 -19.57 3.91 -3.12
N ARG A 208 -18.33 4.19 -2.69
CA ARG A 208 -17.43 5.11 -3.37
C ARG A 208 -15.97 4.65 -3.29
N ILE A 209 -15.16 5.14 -4.21
CA ILE A 209 -13.70 5.04 -4.12
C ILE A 209 -13.12 6.26 -3.38
N GLY A 210 -11.83 6.16 -3.03
CA GLY A 210 -11.04 7.22 -2.42
C GLY A 210 -10.76 7.07 -0.92
N GLY A 211 -11.42 6.13 -0.23
CA GLY A 211 -11.19 5.88 1.20
C GLY A 211 -11.35 7.17 2.02
N ARG A 212 -10.31 7.58 2.75
CA ARG A 212 -10.33 8.82 3.56
C ARG A 212 -10.25 10.11 2.76
N VAL A 213 -9.96 10.07 1.45
CA VAL A 213 -10.09 11.24 0.58
C VAL A 213 -11.57 11.52 0.39
N HIS A 214 -12.05 12.60 1.01
CA HIS A 214 -13.46 12.95 1.04
C HIS A 214 -13.68 14.46 1.11
N THR A 215 -14.28 14.98 0.06
CA THR A 215 -14.89 16.30 -0.02
C THR A 215 -16.40 16.18 0.14
N SER A 216 -16.99 17.01 1.00
CA SER A 216 -18.43 17.13 1.16
C SER A 216 -18.94 18.36 0.43
N TYR A 217 -19.94 18.18 -0.44
CA TYR A 217 -20.62 19.28 -1.16
C TYR A 217 -21.95 19.55 -0.46
N LEU A 218 -22.07 20.70 0.19
CA LEU A 218 -23.21 21.01 1.05
C LEU A 218 -24.37 21.54 0.21
N ASN A 219 -25.58 21.53 0.79
CA ASN A 219 -26.80 22.04 0.14
C ASN A 219 -27.15 21.32 -1.19
N GLY A 220 -26.73 20.06 -1.35
CA GLY A 220 -26.99 19.28 -2.57
C GLY A 220 -26.27 19.81 -3.81
N THR A 221 -25.20 20.57 -3.63
CA THR A 221 -24.48 21.24 -4.70
C THR A 221 -23.52 20.31 -5.42
N THR A 222 -23.12 20.74 -6.62
CA THR A 222 -22.14 20.08 -7.47
C THR A 222 -20.74 20.69 -7.29
N PRO A 223 -19.67 20.01 -7.77
CA PRO A 223 -18.32 20.57 -7.70
C PRO A 223 -18.16 21.94 -8.40
N ASP A 224 -18.94 22.22 -9.44
CA ASP A 224 -18.90 23.49 -10.17
C ASP A 224 -19.48 24.68 -9.39
N GLU A 225 -20.19 24.42 -8.29
CA GLU A 225 -20.82 25.46 -7.45
C GLU A 225 -19.96 25.87 -6.26
N TYR A 226 -18.82 25.20 -6.01
CA TYR A 226 -17.82 25.58 -5.00
C TYR A 226 -18.36 25.75 -3.57
N GLN A 227 -19.39 24.99 -3.19
CA GLN A 227 -20.00 25.00 -1.85
C GLN A 227 -19.60 23.74 -1.08
N TYR A 228 -18.29 23.54 -0.89
CA TYR A 228 -17.76 22.29 -0.34
C TYR A 228 -16.78 22.49 0.81
N GLN A 229 -16.47 21.43 1.55
CA GLN A 229 -15.31 21.41 2.42
C GLN A 229 -14.65 20.04 2.47
N GLU A 230 -13.34 20.04 2.72
CA GLU A 230 -12.54 18.83 2.84
C GLU A 230 -12.73 18.17 4.20
N MET A 231 -13.43 17.04 4.18
CA MET A 231 -13.70 16.21 5.35
C MET A 231 -12.59 15.16 5.56
N GLY A 232 -11.73 14.95 4.55
CA GLY A 232 -10.50 14.16 4.60
C GLY A 232 -9.23 15.02 4.59
N PRO A 233 -8.16 14.64 3.88
CA PRO A 233 -6.99 15.50 3.65
C PRO A 233 -7.40 16.78 2.91
N MET A 234 -6.59 17.84 3.02
CA MET A 234 -7.00 19.19 2.55
C MET A 234 -6.03 19.83 1.54
N ARG A 235 -4.75 19.45 1.57
CA ARG A 235 -3.67 20.21 0.94
C ARG A 235 -2.39 19.40 0.80
N PHE A 236 -1.46 19.93 0.01
CA PHE A 236 -0.15 19.35 -0.28
C PHE A 236 0.93 20.43 -0.12
N PRO A 237 1.99 20.18 0.67
CA PRO A 237 3.13 21.06 0.75
C PRO A 237 3.92 21.02 -0.56
N VAL A 238 4.56 22.13 -0.95
CA VAL A 238 5.33 22.24 -2.20
C VAL A 238 6.78 22.66 -1.92
N SER A 239 6.96 23.76 -1.20
CA SER A 239 8.29 24.28 -0.91
C SER A 239 8.33 25.21 0.29
N ILE A 240 9.50 25.29 0.92
CA ILE A 240 9.84 26.20 2.03
C ILE A 240 10.70 27.31 1.46
N THR A 241 10.33 28.56 1.71
CA THR A 241 11.07 29.74 1.25
C THR A 241 11.54 30.52 2.47
N TYR A 242 12.84 30.80 2.51
CA TYR A 242 13.47 31.66 3.51
C TYR A 242 13.91 32.95 2.85
N ASP A 243 13.82 34.06 3.57
CA ASP A 243 14.21 35.37 3.07
C ASP A 243 15.69 35.73 3.37
N ASP A 244 16.30 35.15 4.41
CA ASP A 244 17.68 35.47 4.83
C ASP A 244 18.47 34.26 5.40
N PRO A 245 19.55 33.79 4.72
CA PRO A 245 19.80 34.01 3.30
C PRO A 245 18.64 33.46 2.46
N ALA A 246 18.35 34.12 1.34
CA ALA A 246 17.28 33.73 0.43
C ALA A 246 17.51 32.31 -0.12
N GLU A 247 16.55 31.42 0.12
CA GLU A 247 16.63 30.02 -0.33
C GLU A 247 15.22 29.44 -0.47
N THR A 248 15.01 28.61 -1.50
CA THR A 248 13.80 27.80 -1.62
C THR A 248 14.16 26.32 -1.60
N ILE A 249 13.68 25.61 -0.59
CA ILE A 249 13.81 24.16 -0.46
C ILE A 249 12.56 23.51 -1.03
N GLN A 250 12.74 22.60 -1.98
CA GLN A 250 11.64 21.84 -2.58
C GLN A 250 11.32 20.61 -1.74
N ILE A 251 10.03 20.36 -1.49
CA ILE A 251 9.54 19.14 -0.85
C ILE A 251 9.28 18.13 -1.96
N MET A 252 10.12 17.10 -2.05
CA MET A 252 10.27 16.29 -3.26
C MET A 252 9.30 15.11 -3.34
N ASP A 253 8.96 14.53 -2.20
CA ASP A 253 8.14 13.33 -2.07
C ASP A 253 6.68 13.55 -2.50
N HIS A 254 6.08 14.69 -2.12
CA HIS A 254 4.73 15.08 -2.54
C HIS A 254 4.56 15.27 -4.06
N ARG A 255 5.65 15.36 -4.82
CA ARG A 255 5.60 15.47 -6.30
C ARG A 255 4.93 14.28 -6.97
N MET A 256 4.98 13.10 -6.34
CA MET A 256 4.27 11.92 -6.83
C MET A 256 2.76 12.17 -6.96
N VAL A 257 2.15 12.94 -6.05
CA VAL A 257 0.73 13.29 -6.12
C VAL A 257 0.42 14.13 -7.35
N PHE A 258 1.28 15.11 -7.65
CA PHE A 258 1.14 15.97 -8.83
C PHE A 258 1.34 15.17 -10.13
N GLN A 259 2.35 14.30 -10.17
CA GLN A 259 2.59 13.40 -11.30
C GLN A 259 1.41 12.45 -11.55
N LEU A 260 0.81 11.90 -10.48
CA LEU A 260 -0.35 11.02 -10.61
C LEU A 260 -1.54 11.75 -11.25
N ALA A 261 -1.82 12.98 -10.80
CA ALA A 261 -2.88 13.79 -11.39
C ALA A 261 -2.63 14.08 -12.87
N ASP A 262 -1.39 14.42 -13.25
CA ASP A 262 -1.02 14.63 -14.67
C ASP A 262 -1.23 13.36 -15.51
N GLU A 263 -0.86 12.20 -14.99
CA GLU A 263 -1.05 10.92 -15.68
C GLU A 263 -2.54 10.57 -15.82
N LEU A 264 -3.34 10.73 -14.76
CA LEU A 264 -4.79 10.50 -14.83
C LEU A 264 -5.48 11.48 -15.78
N ASN A 265 -5.10 12.76 -15.77
CA ASN A 265 -5.61 13.76 -16.72
C ASN A 265 -5.32 13.33 -18.17
N LYS A 266 -4.09 12.91 -18.45
CA LYS A 266 -3.68 12.42 -19.77
C LYS A 266 -4.45 11.16 -20.17
N GLN A 267 -4.58 10.18 -19.28
CA GLN A 267 -5.31 8.93 -19.53
C GLN A 267 -6.78 9.18 -19.83
N ASN A 268 -7.40 10.13 -19.14
CA ASN A 268 -8.79 10.52 -19.36
C ASN A 268 -8.99 11.51 -20.52
N GLY A 269 -7.96 11.74 -21.36
CA GLY A 269 -8.04 12.68 -22.49
C GLY A 269 -8.35 14.12 -22.07
N ASN A 270 -7.99 14.51 -20.85
CA ASN A 270 -8.32 15.79 -20.22
C ASN A 270 -9.83 16.08 -20.15
N ALA A 271 -10.66 15.04 -20.05
CA ALA A 271 -12.10 15.20 -19.85
C ALA A 271 -12.39 15.98 -18.55
N SER A 272 -13.19 17.05 -18.65
CA SER A 272 -13.51 17.94 -17.53
C SER A 272 -14.14 17.21 -16.33
N GLU A 273 -14.91 16.15 -16.58
CA GLU A 273 -15.52 15.33 -15.55
C GLU A 273 -14.49 14.62 -14.65
N TYR A 274 -13.30 14.30 -15.17
CA TYR A 274 -12.24 13.59 -14.43
C TYR A 274 -10.99 14.43 -14.20
N GLN A 275 -11.01 15.69 -14.63
CA GLN A 275 -9.86 16.56 -14.52
C GLN A 275 -9.52 16.87 -13.06
N VAL A 276 -8.23 16.74 -12.73
CA VAL A 276 -7.61 17.09 -11.46
C VAL A 276 -6.72 18.30 -11.70
N ASN A 277 -7.14 19.47 -11.24
CA ASN A 277 -6.36 20.71 -11.34
C ASN A 277 -5.92 21.14 -9.95
N PHE A 278 -4.64 21.50 -9.80
CA PHE A 278 -4.16 22.07 -8.54
C PHE A 278 -4.34 23.58 -8.54
N ILE A 279 -4.81 24.10 -7.41
CA ILE A 279 -4.92 25.52 -7.11
C ILE A 279 -4.12 25.83 -5.85
N LYS A 280 -3.82 27.12 -5.64
CA LYS A 280 -3.12 27.57 -4.43
C LYS A 280 -3.96 27.26 -3.19
N TRP A 281 -3.31 26.73 -2.16
CA TRP A 281 -3.85 26.70 -0.81
C TRP A 281 -3.26 27.85 0.01
N ILE A 282 -4.09 28.59 0.72
CA ILE A 282 -3.68 29.65 1.64
C ILE A 282 -3.59 29.02 3.03
N GLN A 283 -2.36 28.77 3.49
CA GLN A 283 -2.11 28.10 4.77
C GLN A 283 -2.44 28.98 5.97
N SER A 284 -2.10 30.26 5.89
CA SER A 284 -2.37 31.26 6.92
C SER A 284 -2.67 32.62 6.28
N ALA A 285 -3.48 33.41 6.97
CA ALA A 285 -3.81 34.78 6.63
C ALA A 285 -3.72 35.70 7.86
N ALA A 286 -3.52 37.00 7.62
CA ALA A 286 -3.29 37.97 8.70
C ALA A 286 -4.45 38.04 9.71
N ASN A 287 -5.68 37.87 9.26
CA ASN A 287 -6.88 37.97 10.09
C ASN A 287 -7.45 36.61 10.51
N ASP A 288 -6.73 35.51 10.26
CA ASP A 288 -7.13 34.20 10.77
C ASP A 288 -7.40 34.29 12.28
N PRO A 289 -8.49 33.69 12.79
CA PRO A 289 -8.76 33.67 14.23
C PRO A 289 -7.53 33.17 14.98
N ALA A 290 -7.20 33.83 16.09
CA ALA A 290 -6.09 33.45 16.93
C ALA A 290 -6.56 33.02 18.31
N SER A 291 -5.90 32.00 18.88
CA SER A 291 -6.15 31.56 20.25
C SER A 291 -5.67 32.62 21.24
N THR A 292 -6.62 33.33 21.85
CA THR A 292 -6.40 34.29 22.93
C THR A 292 -7.67 34.46 23.74
N SER A 293 -7.54 34.69 25.06
CA SER A 293 -8.67 35.01 25.93
C SER A 293 -9.20 36.43 25.76
N ALA A 294 -8.45 37.31 25.09
CA ALA A 294 -8.88 38.67 24.85
C ALA A 294 -9.87 38.73 23.67
N ARG A 295 -10.74 39.73 23.69
CA ARG A 295 -11.72 39.99 22.63
C ARG A 295 -11.58 41.43 22.13
N ARG A 296 -11.98 41.67 20.88
CA ARG A 296 -12.12 43.02 20.33
C ARG A 296 -13.21 43.80 21.11
N PRO A 297 -13.27 45.14 20.99
CA PRO A 297 -14.30 45.93 21.67
C PRO A 297 -15.75 45.55 21.33
N ASP A 298 -15.96 44.96 20.15
CA ASP A 298 -17.25 44.44 19.69
C ASP A 298 -17.56 43.01 20.18
N GLY A 299 -16.64 42.41 20.96
CA GLY A 299 -16.76 41.07 21.51
C GLY A 299 -16.20 39.94 20.63
N THR A 300 -15.76 40.22 19.40
CA THR A 300 -15.27 39.21 18.46
C THR A 300 -13.83 38.76 18.76
N VAL A 301 -13.41 37.63 18.18
CA VAL A 301 -12.05 37.09 18.32
C VAL A 301 -11.07 37.85 17.42
N PRO A 302 -9.95 38.38 17.94
CA PRO A 302 -8.95 39.08 17.14
C PRO A 302 -8.21 38.14 16.17
N GLY A 303 -7.69 38.70 15.08
CA GLY A 303 -6.90 37.96 14.09
C GLY A 303 -5.44 37.80 14.51
N ALA A 304 -4.72 36.85 13.89
CA ALA A 304 -3.32 36.54 14.19
C ALA A 304 -2.37 37.75 14.12
N ALA A 305 -2.51 38.63 13.12
CA ALA A 305 -1.70 39.83 12.98
C ALA A 305 -2.01 40.87 14.07
N GLU A 306 -3.27 40.99 14.50
CA GLU A 306 -3.65 41.87 15.61
C GLU A 306 -3.07 41.37 16.94
N VAL A 307 -3.13 40.05 17.18
CA VAL A 307 -2.50 39.42 18.35
C VAL A 307 -0.99 39.63 18.32
N ALA A 308 -0.32 39.43 17.18
CA ALA A 308 1.11 39.65 17.05
C ALA A 308 1.52 41.11 17.29
N ALA A 309 0.71 42.08 16.83
CA ALA A 309 1.02 43.50 16.92
C ALA A 309 0.64 44.15 18.27
N ASN A 310 -0.28 43.55 19.04
CA ASN A 310 -0.81 44.15 20.26
C ASN A 310 -0.70 43.23 21.46
N ALA A 311 0.19 43.58 22.40
CA ALA A 311 0.40 42.85 23.65
C ALA A 311 -0.88 42.71 24.50
N ALA A 312 -1.86 43.60 24.37
CA ALA A 312 -3.15 43.48 25.07
C ALA A 312 -3.97 42.26 24.61
N TYR A 313 -3.72 41.76 23.40
CA TYR A 313 -4.33 40.54 22.87
C TYR A 313 -3.46 39.29 23.06
N GLN A 314 -2.21 39.42 23.52
CA GLN A 314 -1.32 38.29 23.82
C GLN A 314 -1.58 37.71 25.21
N THR A 315 -2.86 37.59 25.57
CA THR A 315 -3.26 37.02 26.85
C THR A 315 -3.61 35.56 26.66
N ASN A 316 -2.87 34.70 27.37
CA ASN A 316 -3.23 33.30 27.48
C ASN A 316 -3.55 33.04 28.95
N SER A 317 -4.77 33.38 29.36
CA SER A 317 -5.17 33.46 30.78
C SER A 317 -4.97 32.16 31.57
N ASN A 318 -4.77 31.02 30.89
CA ASN A 318 -4.61 29.70 31.49
C ASN A 318 -3.16 29.19 31.52
N LEU A 319 -2.22 29.87 30.84
CA LEU A 319 -0.81 29.46 30.83
C LEU A 319 -0.08 30.05 32.04
N THR A 320 0.05 29.24 33.09
CA THR A 320 0.83 29.57 34.27
C THR A 320 1.91 28.51 34.46
N TYR A 321 3.17 28.87 34.19
CA TYR A 321 4.29 27.98 34.42
C TYR A 321 4.65 27.95 35.91
N SER A 322 4.96 26.75 36.42
CA SER A 322 5.46 26.58 37.78
C SER A 322 6.84 27.22 37.97
N ASN A 323 7.65 27.20 36.90
CA ASN A 323 8.91 27.91 36.77
C ASN A 323 9.18 28.19 35.28
N ALA A 324 8.85 29.40 34.82
CA ALA A 324 8.97 29.79 33.41
C ALA A 324 10.39 29.64 32.84
N THR A 325 11.43 29.90 33.65
CA THR A 325 12.82 29.73 33.21
C THR A 325 13.17 28.25 33.00
N ALA A 326 12.71 27.37 33.90
CA ALA A 326 12.96 25.94 33.74
C ALA A 326 12.20 25.35 32.55
N VAL A 327 10.98 25.82 32.28
CA VAL A 327 10.19 25.42 31.10
C VAL A 327 10.88 25.87 29.82
N ALA A 328 11.33 27.13 29.75
CA ALA A 328 12.07 27.64 28.59
C ALA A 328 13.36 26.81 28.33
N LEU A 329 14.13 26.51 29.37
CA LEU A 329 15.32 25.66 29.24
C LEU A 329 14.99 24.23 28.79
N ALA A 330 13.84 23.69 29.19
CA ALA A 330 13.39 22.37 28.75
C ALA A 330 12.95 22.38 27.28
N SER A 331 12.30 23.45 26.84
CA SER A 331 11.96 23.68 25.43
C SER A 331 13.22 23.79 24.58
N ASP A 332 14.19 24.61 24.99
CA ASP A 332 15.48 24.75 24.29
C ASP A 332 16.20 23.40 24.19
N ALA A 333 16.15 22.58 25.26
CA ALA A 333 16.76 21.26 25.27
C ALA A 333 16.06 20.25 24.33
N TYR A 334 14.74 20.38 24.14
CA TYR A 334 14.00 19.62 23.14
C TYR A 334 14.40 20.04 21.73
N ASP A 335 14.45 21.35 21.46
CA ASP A 335 14.84 21.91 20.16
C ASP A 335 16.28 21.52 19.78
N ASP A 336 17.20 21.55 20.75
CA ASP A 336 18.58 21.10 20.58
C ASP A 336 18.67 19.60 20.24
N TRP A 337 17.82 18.76 20.84
CA TRP A 337 17.76 17.33 20.52
C TRP A 337 17.18 17.08 19.13
N MET A 338 16.10 17.79 18.78
CA MET A 338 15.49 17.71 17.46
C MET A 338 16.42 18.22 16.37
N GLY A 339 17.26 19.22 16.67
CA GLY A 339 18.33 19.69 15.80
C GLY A 339 17.83 20.19 14.44
N LEU A 340 16.58 20.66 14.38
CA LEU A 340 15.82 20.98 13.17
C LEU A 340 16.23 22.31 12.54
N ASN A 341 17.50 22.42 12.19
CA ASN A 341 18.05 23.53 11.45
C ASN A 341 17.72 23.44 9.95
N ARG A 342 18.12 24.47 9.19
CA ARG A 342 17.86 24.56 7.74
C ARG A 342 18.47 23.41 6.93
N ASP A 343 19.59 22.85 7.35
CA ASP A 343 20.21 21.71 6.67
C ASP A 343 19.42 20.42 6.93
N ALA A 344 18.93 20.22 8.16
CA ALA A 344 18.04 19.11 8.50
C ALA A 344 16.72 19.19 7.70
N PHE A 345 16.13 20.39 7.61
CA PHE A 345 14.95 20.63 6.77
C PHE A 345 15.21 20.31 5.30
N ARG A 346 16.37 20.72 4.78
CA ARG A 346 16.78 20.38 3.40
C ARG A 346 16.91 18.88 3.20
N ALA A 347 17.56 18.18 4.13
CA ALA A 347 17.76 16.73 4.04
C ALA A 347 16.43 15.96 4.03
N ILE A 348 15.51 16.29 4.96
CA ILE A 348 14.19 15.66 5.04
C ILE A 348 13.35 15.98 3.78
N ALA A 349 13.28 17.25 3.38
CA ALA A 349 12.48 17.68 2.23
C ALA A 349 12.95 17.07 0.90
N THR A 350 14.26 16.83 0.75
CA THR A 350 14.84 16.27 -0.48
C THR A 350 14.78 14.75 -0.53
N ASN A 351 14.98 14.06 0.60
CA ASN A 351 14.92 12.61 0.67
C ASN A 351 14.45 12.13 2.07
N VAL A 352 13.12 12.05 2.23
CA VAL A 352 12.48 11.60 3.47
C VAL A 352 12.86 10.17 3.87
N PHE A 353 13.25 9.32 2.91
CA PHE A 353 13.67 7.94 3.14
C PHE A 353 15.04 7.86 3.83
N LYS A 354 16.02 8.63 3.33
CA LYS A 354 17.34 8.75 3.97
C LYS A 354 17.20 9.40 5.36
N ALA A 355 16.32 10.39 5.48
CA ALA A 355 16.04 11.02 6.77
C ALA A 355 15.39 10.05 7.76
N HIS A 356 14.46 9.20 7.32
CA HIS A 356 13.83 8.20 8.19
C HIS A 356 14.86 7.22 8.74
N LYS A 357 15.72 6.69 7.87
CA LYS A 357 16.83 5.82 8.28
C LYS A 357 17.73 6.50 9.31
N TRP A 358 18.12 7.74 9.04
CA TRP A 358 18.93 8.52 9.96
C TRP A 358 18.24 8.71 11.32
N SER A 359 16.92 8.95 11.35
CA SER A 359 16.17 9.08 12.59
C SER A 359 16.07 7.76 13.37
N VAL A 360 15.94 6.61 12.70
CA VAL A 360 16.02 5.29 13.34
C VAL A 360 17.41 5.08 13.96
N ASP A 361 18.48 5.28 13.19
CA ASP A 361 19.87 5.09 13.63
C ASP A 361 20.24 5.99 14.83
N ASN A 362 19.61 7.15 14.96
CA ASN A 362 19.84 8.10 16.05
C ASN A 362 18.82 7.98 17.20
N GLY A 363 17.93 6.98 17.16
CA GLY A 363 17.05 6.62 18.27
C GLY A 363 15.85 7.55 18.50
N TYR A 364 15.41 8.31 17.48
CA TYR A 364 14.26 9.22 17.58
C TYR A 364 12.92 8.51 17.82
N PHE A 365 12.88 7.18 17.63
CA PHE A 365 11.69 6.35 17.88
C PHE A 365 11.69 5.65 19.25
N HIS A 366 12.77 5.78 20.04
CA HIS A 366 12.94 5.06 21.31
C HIS A 366 12.19 5.69 22.48
N PHE A 367 11.86 6.98 22.39
CA PHE A 367 11.20 7.74 23.44
C PHE A 367 10.05 8.53 22.85
N SER A 368 9.06 8.85 23.70
CA SER A 368 8.20 9.99 23.40
C SER A 368 8.97 11.28 23.67
N GLU A 369 8.50 12.39 23.13
CA GLU A 369 9.13 13.71 23.32
C GLU A 369 9.24 14.07 24.80
N ALA A 370 8.14 13.92 25.55
CA ALA A 370 8.16 14.06 27.00
C ALA A 370 9.03 13.00 27.70
N GLY A 371 9.00 11.76 27.21
CA GLY A 371 9.82 10.67 27.73
C GLY A 371 11.32 10.96 27.61
N TYR A 372 11.76 11.58 26.52
CA TYR A 372 13.14 11.99 26.31
C TYR A 372 13.56 13.04 27.34
N LEU A 373 12.79 14.13 27.48
CA LEU A 373 13.11 15.17 28.46
C LEU A 373 13.17 14.62 29.89
N ASN A 374 12.22 13.76 30.27
CA ASN A 374 12.14 13.22 31.61
C ASN A 374 13.23 12.18 31.88
N TYR A 375 13.33 11.14 31.05
CA TYR A 375 14.16 9.96 31.34
C TYR A 375 15.59 10.09 30.82
N GLN A 376 15.77 10.74 29.66
CA GLN A 376 17.09 10.89 29.05
C GLN A 376 17.81 12.15 29.56
N LEU A 377 17.09 13.27 29.70
CA LEU A 377 17.69 14.53 30.21
C LEU A 377 17.50 14.75 31.72
N GLY A 378 16.65 13.95 32.39
CA GLY A 378 16.42 14.07 33.83
C GLY A 378 15.60 15.30 34.23
N ILE A 379 14.87 15.90 33.29
CA ILE A 379 14.01 17.07 33.55
C ILE A 379 12.81 16.63 34.37
N ASN A 380 12.43 17.45 35.35
CA ASN A 380 11.32 17.14 36.24
C ASN A 380 9.99 17.02 35.46
N ALA A 381 9.19 16.01 35.77
CA ALA A 381 7.92 15.74 35.09
C ALA A 381 6.95 16.95 35.07
N ASN A 382 6.89 17.77 36.13
CA ASN A 382 6.03 18.96 36.14
C ASN A 382 6.54 20.06 35.20
N ILE A 383 7.85 20.11 34.94
CA ILE A 383 8.43 21.04 33.97
C ILE A 383 8.23 20.48 32.56
N THR A 384 8.44 19.19 32.36
CA THR A 384 8.21 18.50 31.07
C THR A 384 6.76 18.65 30.60
N ASP A 385 5.77 18.44 31.48
CA ASP A 385 4.33 18.62 31.19
C ASP A 385 3.98 20.05 30.75
N GLN A 386 4.80 21.03 31.13
CA GLN A 386 4.59 22.44 30.82
C GLN A 386 5.27 22.90 29.53
N VAL A 387 5.92 22.00 28.79
CA VAL A 387 6.44 22.28 27.45
C VAL A 387 5.29 22.09 26.45
N ASP A 388 4.89 23.16 25.78
CA ASP A 388 3.59 23.23 25.07
C ASP A 388 3.52 22.37 23.79
N ASP A 389 4.65 22.08 23.14
CA ASP A 389 4.71 21.47 21.81
C ASP A 389 5.28 20.03 21.80
N ILE A 390 5.11 19.28 22.90
CA ILE A 390 5.60 17.90 22.98
C ILE A 390 4.49 16.87 23.27
N SER A 391 4.66 15.69 22.69
CA SER A 391 3.83 14.51 22.89
C SER A 391 4.35 13.63 24.02
N ASP A 392 3.44 13.08 24.82
CA ASP A 392 3.72 12.11 25.87
C ASP A 392 3.76 10.66 25.36
N ALA A 393 3.23 10.41 24.15
CA ALA A 393 2.99 9.06 23.63
C ALA A 393 3.53 8.81 22.21
N SER A 394 3.86 9.86 21.46
CA SER A 394 4.33 9.77 20.07
C SER A 394 5.86 9.86 19.98
N PRO A 395 6.50 9.11 19.07
CA PRO A 395 7.93 9.29 18.78
C PRO A 395 8.19 10.58 17.99
N SER A 396 9.43 11.03 17.99
CA SER A 396 9.85 12.30 17.38
C SER A 396 10.25 12.14 15.91
N TRP A 397 9.28 11.87 15.05
CA TRP A 397 9.51 11.79 13.62
C TRP A 397 9.22 13.13 12.93
N ALA A 398 10.28 13.84 12.53
CA ALA A 398 10.24 15.27 12.21
C ALA A 398 9.71 15.66 10.81
N TYR A 399 9.26 14.70 10.00
CA TYR A 399 8.80 14.97 8.64
C TYR A 399 7.62 15.96 8.60
N ASP A 400 6.70 15.88 9.56
CA ASP A 400 5.57 16.81 9.66
C ASP A 400 6.04 18.24 9.95
N SER A 401 7.06 18.44 10.79
CA SER A 401 7.63 19.78 11.04
C SER A 401 8.14 20.44 9.75
N VAL A 402 8.72 19.65 8.84
CA VAL A 402 9.17 20.12 7.53
C VAL A 402 7.98 20.43 6.62
N TYR A 403 6.98 19.57 6.57
CA TYR A 403 5.79 19.80 5.74
C TYR A 403 4.99 21.01 6.19
N PHE A 404 4.73 21.16 7.50
CA PHE A 404 3.99 22.30 8.04
C PHE A 404 4.77 23.61 7.98
N SER A 405 6.09 23.56 7.76
CA SER A 405 6.93 24.74 7.47
C SER A 405 6.86 25.19 6.00
N ALA A 406 6.12 24.50 5.13
CA ALA A 406 5.96 24.90 3.74
C ALA A 406 5.36 26.31 3.62
N THR A 407 5.92 27.08 2.69
CA THR A 407 5.47 28.44 2.33
C THR A 407 4.62 28.44 1.07
N GLU A 408 4.80 27.44 0.20
CA GLU A 408 3.91 27.16 -0.93
C GLU A 408 3.13 25.88 -0.66
N TRP A 409 1.81 25.98 -0.82
CA TRP A 409 0.87 24.87 -0.69
C TRP A 409 -0.07 24.82 -1.88
N ARG A 410 -0.54 23.61 -2.20
CA ARG A 410 -1.57 23.37 -3.21
C ARG A 410 -2.73 22.58 -2.63
N THR A 411 -3.91 22.77 -3.21
CA THR A 411 -5.09 21.92 -3.03
C THR A 411 -5.69 21.61 -4.40
N ILE A 412 -6.77 20.83 -4.47
CA ILE A 412 -7.40 20.45 -5.74
C ILE A 412 -8.64 21.32 -5.98
N ASP A 413 -8.72 21.90 -7.17
CA ASP A 413 -9.88 22.66 -7.64
C ASP A 413 -11.13 21.79 -7.59
N LYS A 414 -12.21 22.34 -7.03
CA LYS A 414 -13.49 21.65 -6.83
C LYS A 414 -13.43 20.43 -5.90
N GLY A 415 -12.36 20.25 -5.12
CA GLY A 415 -12.31 19.30 -4.02
C GLY A 415 -11.32 18.15 -4.20
N LEU A 416 -10.71 17.67 -3.12
CA LEU A 416 -9.77 16.54 -3.18
C LEU A 416 -10.42 15.22 -3.63
N SER A 417 -11.73 15.04 -3.48
CA SER A 417 -12.47 13.91 -4.06
C SER A 417 -12.28 13.78 -5.58
N ARG A 418 -11.91 14.85 -6.28
CA ARG A 418 -11.62 14.82 -7.73
C ARG A 418 -10.48 13.87 -8.08
N LEU A 419 -9.48 13.71 -7.20
CA LEU A 419 -8.35 12.80 -7.41
C LEU A 419 -8.78 11.32 -7.51
N PRO A 420 -9.46 10.72 -6.50
CA PRO A 420 -9.93 9.35 -6.64
C PRO A 420 -11.00 9.22 -7.74
N THR A 421 -11.87 10.22 -7.95
CA THR A 421 -12.84 10.20 -9.07
C THR A 421 -12.15 10.09 -10.44
N ALA A 422 -10.94 10.61 -10.62
CA ALA A 422 -10.21 10.49 -11.87
C ALA A 422 -9.80 9.05 -12.22
N PHE A 423 -9.83 8.11 -11.26
CA PHE A 423 -9.63 6.69 -11.53
C PHE A 423 -10.91 6.00 -12.05
N THR A 424 -12.09 6.60 -11.89
CA THR A 424 -13.38 5.95 -12.17
C THR A 424 -13.44 5.28 -13.54
N PRO A 425 -13.02 5.91 -14.66
CA PRO A 425 -13.06 5.28 -15.98
C PRO A 425 -12.24 3.98 -16.09
N ALA A 426 -11.14 3.89 -15.35
CA ALA A 426 -10.25 2.74 -15.37
C ALA A 426 -10.72 1.60 -14.46
N VAL A 427 -11.46 1.91 -13.39
CA VAL A 427 -11.77 0.92 -12.33
C VAL A 427 -13.23 0.52 -12.24
N SER A 428 -14.19 1.31 -12.75
CA SER A 428 -15.63 1.11 -12.49
C SER A 428 -16.14 -0.29 -12.86
N ASN A 429 -15.66 -0.85 -13.96
CA ASN A 429 -16.08 -2.19 -14.44
C ASN A 429 -15.37 -3.34 -13.70
N ARG A 430 -14.45 -3.04 -12.78
CA ARG A 430 -13.65 -3.99 -12.01
C ARG A 430 -13.74 -3.75 -10.50
N THR A 431 -14.61 -2.85 -10.05
CA THR A 431 -14.86 -2.58 -8.64
C THR A 431 -16.20 -3.15 -8.22
N GLN A 432 -16.19 -3.96 -7.17
CA GLN A 432 -17.40 -4.45 -6.51
C GLN A 432 -17.62 -3.66 -5.22
N PHE A 433 -18.57 -2.72 -5.25
CA PHE A 433 -18.97 -1.90 -4.10
C PHE A 433 -19.84 -2.69 -3.12
N GLY A 434 -20.06 -2.14 -1.91
CA GLY A 434 -20.90 -2.76 -0.88
C GLY A 434 -20.41 -4.12 -0.41
N THR A 435 -19.10 -4.39 -0.54
CA THR A 435 -18.48 -5.69 -0.30
C THR A 435 -17.59 -5.64 0.93
N THR A 436 -18.16 -5.97 2.09
CA THR A 436 -17.45 -5.94 3.36
C THR A 436 -16.68 -7.24 3.56
N VAL A 437 -15.37 -7.21 3.32
CA VAL A 437 -14.47 -8.32 3.66
C VAL A 437 -14.40 -8.48 5.18
N GLN A 438 -14.43 -9.73 5.62
CA GLN A 438 -14.39 -10.13 7.03
C GLN A 438 -13.40 -11.27 7.30
N GLY A 439 -12.76 -11.82 6.27
CA GLY A 439 -11.83 -12.92 6.44
C GLY A 439 -11.06 -13.25 5.18
N MET A 440 -9.95 -13.96 5.36
CA MET A 440 -9.14 -14.52 4.31
C MET A 440 -8.64 -15.90 4.74
N SER A 441 -8.60 -16.85 3.81
CA SER A 441 -8.08 -18.20 4.07
C SER A 441 -7.14 -18.62 2.96
N TRP A 442 -5.93 -19.03 3.34
CA TRP A 442 -4.90 -19.50 2.42
C TRP A 442 -5.03 -21.00 2.15
N ASN A 443 -4.99 -21.37 0.88
CA ASN A 443 -4.97 -22.77 0.47
C ASN A 443 -3.54 -23.19 0.08
N GLU A 444 -2.91 -24.03 0.91
CA GLU A 444 -1.54 -24.50 0.67
C GLU A 444 -1.38 -25.36 -0.58
N THR A 445 -2.45 -26.01 -1.05
CA THR A 445 -2.41 -26.89 -2.23
C THR A 445 -2.51 -26.10 -3.51
N THR A 446 -3.46 -25.17 -3.58
CA THR A 446 -3.69 -24.36 -4.79
C THR A 446 -2.81 -23.12 -4.85
N LYS A 447 -2.21 -22.72 -3.71
CA LYS A 447 -1.45 -21.47 -3.54
C LYS A 447 -2.29 -20.23 -3.87
N LYS A 448 -3.59 -20.28 -3.54
CA LYS A 448 -4.55 -19.20 -3.73
C LYS A 448 -5.09 -18.69 -2.40
N MET A 449 -5.43 -17.41 -2.39
CA MET A 449 -6.12 -16.77 -1.27
C MET A 449 -7.62 -16.73 -1.55
N SER A 450 -8.42 -17.27 -0.62
CA SER A 450 -9.88 -17.09 -0.63
C SER A 450 -10.25 -15.92 0.26
N VAL A 451 -10.78 -14.85 -0.35
CA VAL A 451 -11.24 -13.64 0.33
C VAL A 451 -12.73 -13.78 0.63
N GLN A 452 -13.10 -13.62 1.89
CA GLN A 452 -14.43 -13.90 2.42
C GLN A 452 -15.13 -12.59 2.80
N TYR A 453 -16.36 -12.41 2.34
CA TYR A 453 -17.11 -11.17 2.52
C TYR A 453 -18.60 -11.40 2.70
N ARG A 454 -19.28 -10.35 3.15
CA ARG A 454 -20.75 -10.25 3.11
C ARG A 454 -21.13 -9.03 2.30
N ALA A 455 -22.11 -9.21 1.43
CA ALA A 455 -22.77 -8.09 0.80
C ALA A 455 -23.49 -7.24 1.85
N GLN A 456 -23.48 -5.92 1.66
CA GLN A 456 -24.05 -4.96 2.60
C GLN A 456 -25.57 -5.16 2.83
N ASP A 457 -26.27 -5.76 1.86
CA ASP A 457 -27.69 -6.11 1.96
C ASP A 457 -27.96 -7.46 2.64
N ASN A 458 -26.92 -8.22 3.01
CA ASN A 458 -27.03 -9.55 3.62
C ASN A 458 -26.00 -9.80 4.74
N LEU A 459 -25.86 -8.84 5.66
CA LEU A 459 -24.89 -8.90 6.77
C LEU A 459 -25.15 -10.06 7.76
N PHE A 460 -26.38 -10.55 7.85
CA PHE A 460 -26.78 -11.62 8.78
C PHE A 460 -26.70 -13.03 8.18
N ALA A 461 -26.22 -13.17 6.94
CA ALA A 461 -25.93 -14.49 6.39
C ALA A 461 -24.99 -15.26 7.34
N MET A 462 -25.25 -16.55 7.55
CA MET A 462 -24.39 -17.36 8.43
C MET A 462 -23.06 -17.68 7.75
N GLU A 463 -23.08 -18.00 6.46
CA GLU A 463 -21.88 -18.34 5.68
C GLU A 463 -21.45 -17.15 4.80
N PRO A 464 -20.16 -16.75 4.81
CA PRO A 464 -19.66 -15.74 3.87
C PRO A 464 -19.80 -16.16 2.42
N GLU A 465 -19.88 -15.17 1.53
CA GLU A 465 -19.45 -15.37 0.15
C GLU A 465 -17.93 -15.35 0.08
N SER A 466 -17.36 -16.06 -0.90
CA SER A 466 -15.91 -16.08 -1.10
C SER A 466 -15.52 -15.89 -2.55
N GLN A 467 -14.35 -15.29 -2.76
CA GLN A 467 -13.72 -15.20 -4.07
C GLN A 467 -12.23 -15.53 -3.96
N GLU A 468 -11.77 -16.41 -4.86
CA GLU A 468 -10.36 -16.79 -4.92
C GLU A 468 -9.54 -15.88 -5.84
N PHE A 469 -8.30 -15.63 -5.41
CA PHE A 469 -7.29 -14.85 -6.11
C PHE A 469 -5.92 -15.52 -5.97
N ASP A 470 -5.07 -15.36 -6.97
CA ASP A 470 -3.69 -15.87 -6.96
C ASP A 470 -2.80 -14.99 -6.07
N TYR A 471 -3.03 -13.67 -6.12
CA TYR A 471 -2.35 -12.66 -5.30
C TYR A 471 -3.37 -11.67 -4.72
N VAL A 472 -3.10 -11.17 -3.51
CA VAL A 472 -3.97 -10.21 -2.82
C VAL A 472 -3.18 -8.99 -2.35
N VAL A 473 -3.74 -7.81 -2.58
CA VAL A 473 -3.26 -6.54 -2.04
C VAL A 473 -4.31 -6.03 -1.05
N VAL A 474 -3.94 -5.94 0.23
CA VAL A 474 -4.83 -5.41 1.28
C VAL A 474 -4.51 -3.94 1.49
N ALA A 475 -5.39 -3.08 0.96
CA ALA A 475 -5.32 -1.62 1.09
C ALA A 475 -6.18 -1.07 2.26
N VAL A 476 -6.81 -1.97 3.03
CA VAL A 476 -7.67 -1.65 4.18
C VAL A 476 -6.81 -1.34 5.41
N PRO A 477 -7.13 -0.30 6.21
CA PRO A 477 -6.37 0.01 7.43
C PRO A 477 -6.46 -1.12 8.46
N PHE A 478 -5.39 -1.30 9.24
CA PHE A 478 -5.30 -2.35 10.27
C PHE A 478 -6.34 -2.22 11.39
N SER A 479 -6.88 -1.03 11.63
CA SER A 479 -8.04 -0.80 12.50
C SER A 479 -9.28 -1.62 12.09
N ARG A 480 -9.40 -1.96 10.80
CA ARG A 480 -10.46 -2.83 10.26
C ARG A 480 -9.99 -4.26 10.02
N VAL A 481 -8.78 -4.44 9.48
CA VAL A 481 -8.22 -5.79 9.20
C VAL A 481 -8.10 -6.63 10.47
N ARG A 482 -7.85 -6.02 11.65
CA ARG A 482 -7.80 -6.75 12.93
C ARG A 482 -9.12 -7.39 13.37
N LEU A 483 -10.22 -7.10 12.68
CA LEU A 483 -11.52 -7.73 12.91
C LEU A 483 -11.74 -8.96 12.02
N TRP A 484 -10.81 -9.25 11.11
CA TRP A 484 -10.95 -10.34 10.15
C TRP A 484 -10.46 -11.67 10.71
N ASP A 485 -11.06 -12.76 10.22
CA ASP A 485 -10.45 -14.08 10.35
C ASP A 485 -9.32 -14.22 9.32
N LEU A 486 -8.06 -14.27 9.77
CA LEU A 486 -6.88 -14.17 8.91
C LEU A 486 -6.13 -15.51 8.87
N PRO A 487 -5.44 -15.81 7.76
CA PRO A 487 -4.54 -16.96 7.74
C PRO A 487 -3.38 -16.74 8.72
N ASP A 488 -2.72 -17.82 9.13
CA ASP A 488 -1.56 -17.74 10.05
C ASP A 488 -0.38 -16.97 9.44
N TYR A 489 -0.36 -15.65 9.60
CA TYR A 489 0.77 -14.79 9.23
C TYR A 489 1.90 -14.89 10.26
N THR A 490 3.06 -14.32 9.96
CA THR A 490 4.14 -14.22 10.93
C THR A 490 3.66 -13.52 12.20
N SER A 491 4.31 -13.86 13.31
CA SER A 491 3.97 -13.29 14.61
C SER A 491 4.17 -11.77 14.65
N LEU A 492 5.11 -11.23 13.85
CA LEU A 492 5.34 -9.80 13.76
C LEU A 492 4.20 -9.10 13.01
N LEU A 493 3.84 -9.57 11.82
CA LEU A 493 2.73 -9.02 11.04
C LEU A 493 1.39 -9.14 11.79
N SER A 494 1.13 -10.28 12.41
CA SER A 494 -0.08 -10.50 13.23
C SER A 494 -0.17 -9.49 14.39
N ARG A 495 0.96 -9.19 15.06
CA ARG A 495 1.00 -8.16 16.11
C ARG A 495 0.82 -6.76 15.53
N ALA A 496 1.44 -6.46 14.40
CA ALA A 496 1.29 -5.16 13.74
C ALA A 496 -0.19 -4.88 13.41
N ILE A 497 -0.87 -5.84 12.76
CA ILE A 497 -2.31 -5.77 12.47
C ILE A 497 -3.11 -5.54 13.75
N GLY A 498 -2.85 -6.34 14.79
CA GLY A 498 -3.61 -6.30 16.03
C GLY A 498 -3.33 -5.10 16.95
N ARG A 499 -2.19 -4.40 16.82
CA ARG A 499 -1.72 -3.43 17.83
C ARG A 499 -1.37 -2.04 17.31
N LEU A 500 -1.12 -1.87 16.01
CA LEU A 500 -0.74 -0.56 15.45
C LEU A 500 -1.80 0.50 15.78
N ASN A 501 -1.36 1.65 16.29
CA ASN A 501 -2.26 2.71 16.73
C ASN A 501 -2.73 3.60 15.56
N TYR A 502 -3.94 4.13 15.71
CA TYR A 502 -4.56 5.11 14.81
C TYR A 502 -5.09 6.27 15.64
N ASP A 503 -4.91 7.49 15.13
CA ASP A 503 -5.42 8.68 15.79
C ASP A 503 -6.85 9.00 15.38
N PRO A 504 -7.68 9.51 16.32
CA PRO A 504 -8.99 10.03 16.01
C PRO A 504 -8.90 11.43 15.42
N SER A 505 -9.86 11.77 14.57
CA SER A 505 -10.10 13.15 14.12
C SER A 505 -11.57 13.40 13.83
N CYS A 506 -12.04 14.60 14.14
CA CYS A 506 -13.37 15.08 13.86
C CYS A 506 -13.35 16.43 13.14
N LYS A 507 -14.25 16.59 12.17
CA LYS A 507 -14.43 17.82 11.39
C LYS A 507 -15.91 18.22 11.33
N VAL A 508 -16.17 19.52 11.34
CA VAL A 508 -17.50 20.10 11.13
C VAL A 508 -17.42 21.20 10.08
N ALA A 509 -18.18 21.04 9.01
CA ALA A 509 -18.34 22.02 7.94
C ALA A 509 -19.68 22.74 8.09
N LEU A 510 -19.69 24.07 8.04
CA LEU A 510 -20.90 24.89 8.15
C LEU A 510 -21.10 25.72 6.90
N HIS A 511 -22.32 25.70 6.36
CA HIS A 511 -22.68 26.41 5.14
C HIS A 511 -23.35 27.76 5.45
N TYR A 512 -22.93 28.79 4.71
CA TYR A 512 -23.40 30.17 4.86
C TYR A 512 -23.91 30.73 3.53
N LYS A 513 -24.89 31.63 3.61
CA LYS A 513 -25.54 32.28 2.45
C LYS A 513 -24.58 33.12 1.61
N THR A 514 -23.58 33.70 2.27
CA THR A 514 -22.53 34.52 1.65
C THR A 514 -21.19 34.24 2.31
N ARG A 515 -20.10 34.63 1.63
CA ARG A 515 -18.74 34.63 2.17
C ARG A 515 -18.49 35.84 3.08
N PHE A 516 -19.36 36.06 4.05
CA PHE A 516 -19.36 37.29 4.87
C PHE A 516 -18.01 37.56 5.53
N TRP A 517 -17.27 36.52 5.91
CA TRP A 517 -15.93 36.62 6.52
C TRP A 517 -14.90 37.34 5.64
N GLU A 518 -15.07 37.35 4.31
CA GLU A 518 -14.17 38.06 3.37
C GLU A 518 -14.47 39.57 3.29
N HIS A 519 -15.58 40.02 3.89
CA HIS A 519 -16.13 41.37 3.74
C HIS A 519 -16.37 42.10 5.07
N LEU A 520 -15.93 41.52 6.18
CA LEU A 520 -15.91 42.18 7.48
C LEU A 520 -14.84 43.29 7.52
N GLU A 521 -14.87 44.13 8.55
CA GLU A 521 -13.83 45.15 8.80
C GLU A 521 -12.43 44.54 8.88
N HIS A 522 -12.34 43.33 9.45
CA HIS A 522 -11.15 42.48 9.49
C HIS A 522 -11.38 41.27 8.56
N PRO A 523 -11.17 41.41 7.24
CA PRO A 523 -11.53 40.38 6.28
C PRO A 523 -10.58 39.17 6.37
N ILE A 524 -11.13 37.96 6.34
CA ILE A 524 -10.40 36.70 6.36
C ILE A 524 -10.40 36.12 4.94
N ILE A 525 -9.20 35.90 4.39
CA ILE A 525 -9.00 35.55 2.98
C ILE A 525 -8.25 34.21 2.90
N GLY A 526 -9.00 33.11 2.89
CA GLY A 526 -8.42 31.77 3.10
C GLY A 526 -7.82 31.64 4.50
N GLY A 527 -6.88 30.71 4.67
CA GLY A 527 -6.17 30.51 5.95
C GLY A 527 -6.85 29.54 6.91
N CYS A 528 -6.08 29.16 7.93
CA CYS A 528 -6.52 28.30 9.03
C CYS A 528 -6.08 28.94 10.34
N GLY A 529 -7.05 29.37 11.13
CA GLY A 529 -6.83 29.91 12.47
C GLY A 529 -7.12 28.90 13.58
N SER A 530 -6.94 29.36 14.80
CA SER A 530 -7.30 28.65 16.03
C SER A 530 -8.07 29.56 16.97
N THR A 531 -8.63 29.00 18.03
CA THR A 531 -9.40 29.74 19.03
C THR A 531 -9.20 29.14 20.40
N ASP A 532 -9.38 29.96 21.44
CA ASP A 532 -9.42 29.53 22.84
C ASP A 532 -10.78 28.91 23.22
N ILE A 533 -11.78 28.97 22.33
CA ILE A 533 -13.08 28.34 22.53
C ILE A 533 -12.88 26.82 22.65
N PRO A 534 -13.28 26.20 23.78
CA PRO A 534 -12.97 24.80 24.04
C PRO A 534 -13.49 23.86 22.95
N GLN A 535 -12.63 22.93 22.53
CA GLN A 535 -13.00 21.83 21.63
C GLN A 535 -13.53 22.30 20.26
N ILE A 536 -12.91 23.35 19.69
CA ILE A 536 -13.10 23.77 18.29
C ILE A 536 -11.88 23.43 17.43
N GLY A 537 -10.67 23.56 17.97
CA GLY A 537 -9.44 23.25 17.26
C GLY A 537 -9.17 24.27 16.15
N SER A 538 -8.86 23.77 14.95
CA SER A 538 -8.58 24.63 13.79
C SER A 538 -9.87 25.03 13.07
N ILE A 539 -9.90 26.28 12.58
CA ILE A 539 -10.97 26.82 11.74
C ILE A 539 -10.36 27.23 10.41
N CYS A 540 -10.82 26.64 9.31
CA CYS A 540 -10.24 26.88 7.99
C CYS A 540 -11.26 27.48 7.02
N TYR A 541 -10.83 28.55 6.35
CA TYR A 541 -11.62 29.27 5.36
C TYR A 541 -11.23 28.82 3.95
N PRO A 542 -12.18 28.77 3.00
CA PRO A 542 -11.86 28.26 1.67
C PRO A 542 -10.82 29.11 0.94
N SER A 543 -9.81 28.46 0.37
CA SER A 543 -8.77 29.09 -0.47
C SER A 543 -9.19 29.34 -1.93
N TYR A 544 -10.43 28.99 -2.27
CA TYR A 544 -10.99 29.10 -3.61
C TYR A 544 -12.15 30.11 -3.64
N LYS A 545 -12.45 30.62 -4.83
CA LYS A 545 -13.52 31.62 -5.06
C LYS A 545 -13.44 32.83 -4.10
N ILE A 546 -12.21 33.24 -3.80
CA ILE A 546 -11.93 34.42 -2.99
C ILE A 546 -12.60 35.66 -3.62
N ASN A 547 -13.16 36.51 -2.76
CA ASN A 547 -13.86 37.75 -3.10
C ASN A 547 -15.14 37.54 -3.91
N SER A 548 -15.74 36.34 -3.83
CA SER A 548 -17.03 36.06 -4.46
C SER A 548 -18.18 36.32 -3.48
N THR A 549 -19.33 36.75 -3.99
CA THR A 549 -20.50 37.11 -3.18
C THR A 549 -21.47 35.95 -2.94
N GLY A 550 -21.18 34.78 -3.50
CA GLY A 550 -22.04 33.59 -3.41
C GLY A 550 -21.94 32.89 -2.06
N PRO A 551 -22.65 31.76 -1.88
CA PRO A 551 -22.55 30.95 -0.68
C PRO A 551 -21.13 30.38 -0.48
N GLY A 552 -20.82 29.98 0.75
CA GLY A 552 -19.53 29.37 1.08
C GLY A 552 -19.62 28.47 2.29
N VAL A 553 -18.61 27.62 2.47
CA VAL A 553 -18.54 26.64 3.56
C VAL A 553 -17.28 26.87 4.37
N ILE A 554 -17.41 27.06 5.68
CA ILE A 554 -16.26 27.13 6.60
C ILE A 554 -16.04 25.74 7.21
N LEU A 555 -14.78 25.31 7.33
CA LEU A 555 -14.44 24.21 8.24
C LEU A 555 -14.42 24.81 9.65
N ALA A 556 -15.55 24.75 10.33
CA ALA A 556 -15.79 25.47 11.59
C ALA A 556 -15.15 24.78 12.80
N SER A 557 -14.79 23.50 12.67
CA SER A 557 -14.05 22.77 13.69
C SER A 557 -13.23 21.67 13.02
N TYR A 558 -11.97 21.55 13.42
CA TYR A 558 -11.08 20.45 13.06
C TYR A 558 -10.19 20.10 14.25
N LEU A 559 -10.41 18.89 14.77
CA LEU A 559 -9.77 18.37 15.97
C LEU A 559 -9.13 17.01 15.68
N SER A 560 -8.07 16.69 16.41
CA SER A 560 -7.44 15.38 16.48
C SER A 560 -7.26 14.92 17.94
N GLY A 561 -6.79 13.70 18.14
CA GLY A 561 -6.39 13.18 19.45
C GLY A 561 -7.52 13.21 20.50
N THR A 562 -7.18 13.55 21.74
CA THR A 562 -8.13 13.56 22.86
C THR A 562 -9.34 14.46 22.61
N GLY A 563 -9.14 15.62 21.98
CA GLY A 563 -10.26 16.52 21.66
C GLY A 563 -11.25 15.90 20.67
N ALA A 564 -10.75 15.27 19.61
CA ALA A 564 -11.57 14.52 18.66
C ALA A 564 -12.32 13.35 19.32
N ARG A 565 -11.68 12.62 20.23
CA ARG A 565 -12.34 11.55 21.01
C ARG A 565 -13.50 12.11 21.85
N SER A 566 -13.29 13.25 22.51
CA SER A 566 -14.31 13.88 23.35
C SER A 566 -15.52 14.35 22.53
N VAL A 567 -15.32 15.11 21.46
CA VAL A 567 -16.44 15.57 20.61
C VAL A 567 -17.05 14.46 19.76
N GLY A 568 -16.30 13.38 19.52
CA GLY A 568 -16.78 12.19 18.85
C GLY A 568 -17.91 11.48 19.60
N SER A 569 -17.93 11.59 20.93
CA SER A 569 -19.02 11.06 21.78
C SER A 569 -20.32 11.87 21.74
N MET A 570 -20.28 13.12 21.25
CA MET A 570 -21.46 13.95 21.10
C MET A 570 -22.35 13.47 19.96
N THR A 571 -23.65 13.75 20.04
CA THR A 571 -24.51 13.65 18.86
C THR A 571 -24.05 14.64 17.80
N GLU A 572 -24.39 14.36 16.54
CA GLU A 572 -24.05 15.23 15.43
C GLU A 572 -24.56 16.67 15.65
N GLU A 573 -25.84 16.81 15.96
CA GLU A 573 -26.49 18.10 16.22
C GLU A 573 -25.83 18.87 17.38
N GLN A 574 -25.41 18.17 18.44
CA GLN A 574 -24.74 18.82 19.58
C GLN A 574 -23.39 19.41 19.18
N HIS A 575 -22.57 18.65 18.45
CA HIS A 575 -21.26 19.10 18.00
C HIS A 575 -21.37 20.23 16.96
N VAL A 576 -22.32 20.12 16.02
CA VAL A 576 -22.61 21.16 15.04
C VAL A 576 -23.12 22.44 15.71
N ALA A 577 -24.04 22.33 16.66
CA ALA A 577 -24.51 23.49 17.42
C ALA A 577 -23.40 24.14 18.25
N HIS A 578 -22.46 23.34 18.76
CA HIS A 578 -21.25 23.85 19.44
C HIS A 578 -20.36 24.65 18.48
N ALA A 579 -20.03 24.09 17.32
CA ALA A 579 -19.25 24.77 16.29
C ALA A 579 -19.94 26.06 15.80
N GLN A 580 -21.26 26.03 15.59
CA GLN A 580 -22.00 27.22 15.15
C GLN A 580 -22.01 28.33 16.22
N ARG A 581 -22.17 27.99 17.51
CA ARG A 581 -22.05 29.00 18.59
C ARG A 581 -20.64 29.60 18.62
N ALA A 582 -19.61 28.78 18.41
CA ALA A 582 -18.24 29.29 18.30
C ALA A 582 -18.07 30.25 17.12
N MET A 583 -18.65 29.95 15.95
CA MET A 583 -18.60 30.87 14.80
C MET A 583 -19.30 32.21 15.09
N VAL A 584 -20.37 32.23 15.89
CA VAL A 584 -21.02 33.46 16.36
C VAL A 584 -20.13 34.24 17.33
N GLU A 585 -19.42 33.56 18.24
CA GLU A 585 -18.47 34.23 19.13
C GLU A 585 -17.27 34.81 18.35
N ILE A 586 -16.80 34.10 17.33
CA ILE A 586 -15.63 34.52 16.53
C ILE A 586 -15.98 35.69 15.61
N HIS A 587 -17.15 35.65 14.97
CA HIS A 587 -17.51 36.59 13.90
C HIS A 587 -18.64 37.56 14.25
N GLY A 588 -19.28 37.43 15.41
CA GLY A 588 -20.46 38.18 15.81
C GLY A 588 -21.77 37.64 15.22
N ASP A 589 -22.85 38.39 15.44
CA ASP A 589 -24.24 38.00 15.10
C ASP A 589 -24.42 37.67 13.61
N ILE A 590 -23.59 38.25 12.72
CA ILE A 590 -23.62 37.98 11.28
C ILE A 590 -23.47 36.48 10.96
N ALA A 591 -22.69 35.72 11.74
CA ALA A 591 -22.58 34.28 11.53
C ALA A 591 -23.89 33.54 11.84
N ALA A 592 -24.71 34.03 12.77
CA ALA A 592 -26.04 33.48 13.01
C ALA A 592 -27.00 33.83 11.86
N GLU A 593 -26.95 35.08 11.38
CA GLU A 593 -27.81 35.56 10.29
C GLU A 593 -27.54 34.86 8.95
N GLN A 594 -26.26 34.59 8.67
CA GLN A 594 -25.80 34.01 7.41
C GLN A 594 -25.85 32.48 7.39
N TRP A 595 -25.96 31.80 8.53
CA TRP A 595 -26.03 30.34 8.57
C TRP A 595 -27.29 29.84 7.86
N THR A 596 -27.14 28.82 7.01
CA THR A 596 -28.29 28.27 6.26
C THR A 596 -28.97 27.11 6.98
N GLY A 597 -28.40 26.61 8.07
CA GLY A 597 -28.82 25.35 8.68
C GLY A 597 -28.19 24.10 8.04
N ASN A 598 -27.50 24.23 6.90
CA ASN A 598 -26.82 23.10 6.27
C ASN A 598 -25.42 22.92 6.86
N TYR A 599 -25.03 21.68 7.08
CA TYR A 599 -23.74 21.30 7.65
C TYR A 599 -23.35 19.90 7.20
N ASP A 600 -22.10 19.54 7.47
CA ASP A 600 -21.65 18.16 7.47
C ASP A 600 -20.70 17.93 8.65
N ARG A 601 -20.66 16.70 9.16
CA ARG A 601 -19.75 16.29 10.24
C ARG A 601 -19.20 14.91 9.91
N ILE A 602 -17.88 14.76 10.08
CA ILE A 602 -17.26 13.43 10.11
C ILE A 602 -16.39 13.30 11.34
N CYS A 603 -16.50 12.16 12.00
CA CYS A 603 -15.56 11.71 13.02
C CYS A 603 -14.97 10.37 12.56
N TRP A 604 -13.73 10.40 12.09
CA TRP A 604 -13.10 9.26 11.42
C TRP A 604 -12.90 8.04 12.32
N GLU A 605 -12.79 8.25 13.63
CA GLU A 605 -12.73 7.19 14.64
C GLU A 605 -13.96 6.27 14.57
N TYR A 606 -15.14 6.83 14.27
CA TYR A 606 -16.42 6.11 14.22
C TYR A 606 -16.88 5.82 12.79
N ASN A 607 -16.04 6.12 11.79
CA ASN A 607 -16.37 5.78 10.41
C ASN A 607 -16.33 4.25 10.24
N GLU A 608 -17.44 3.67 9.77
CA GLU A 608 -17.64 2.22 9.70
C GLU A 608 -16.62 1.48 8.82
N TYR A 609 -15.98 2.17 7.87
CA TYR A 609 -15.02 1.58 6.93
C TYR A 609 -13.56 1.84 7.28
N GLN A 610 -13.27 2.75 8.22
CA GLN A 610 -11.91 3.21 8.49
C GLN A 610 -11.51 3.05 9.97
N ALA A 611 -12.43 3.29 10.91
CA ALA A 611 -12.19 3.20 12.36
C ALA A 611 -10.87 3.87 12.81
N GLY A 612 -10.66 5.13 12.39
CA GLY A 612 -9.44 5.91 12.62
C GLY A 612 -9.15 6.90 11.50
N ALA A 613 -8.59 8.07 11.84
CA ALA A 613 -8.29 9.13 10.88
C ALA A 613 -7.00 8.87 10.09
N TRP A 614 -5.93 8.49 10.78
CA TRP A 614 -4.65 8.11 10.18
C TRP A 614 -3.88 7.22 11.15
N CYS A 615 -2.87 6.52 10.65
CA CYS A 615 -1.93 5.81 11.52
C CYS A 615 -1.14 6.81 12.35
N GLY A 616 -1.09 6.60 13.66
CA GLY A 616 -0.27 7.39 14.58
C GLY A 616 0.49 6.43 15.48
N PRO A 617 1.63 5.86 15.04
CA PRO A 617 2.34 4.86 15.81
C PRO A 617 2.72 5.38 17.20
N LEU A 618 2.49 4.58 18.23
CA LEU A 618 3.05 4.86 19.55
C LEU A 618 4.57 4.62 19.54
N VAL A 619 5.27 5.15 20.56
CA VAL A 619 6.71 4.89 20.76
C VAL A 619 7.03 3.40 20.56
N GLY A 620 8.03 3.12 19.73
CA GLY A 620 8.49 1.76 19.44
C GLY A 620 7.58 0.91 18.53
N GLN A 621 6.51 1.46 17.93
CA GLN A 621 5.66 0.70 17.00
C GLN A 621 6.16 0.76 15.56
N GLN A 622 6.63 1.93 15.09
CA GLN A 622 7.04 2.13 13.71
C GLN A 622 8.31 1.35 13.38
N ASP A 623 9.38 1.57 14.14
CA ASP A 623 10.64 0.79 14.09
C ASP A 623 10.40 -0.72 14.21
N LEU A 624 9.50 -1.15 15.10
CA LEU A 624 9.21 -2.56 15.31
C LEU A 624 8.43 -3.20 14.16
N TYR A 625 7.42 -2.51 13.62
CA TYR A 625 6.47 -3.12 12.68
C TYR A 625 6.75 -2.85 11.22
N LEU A 626 7.47 -1.77 10.87
CA LEU A 626 7.82 -1.46 9.48
C LEU A 626 8.40 -2.66 8.74
N PRO A 627 9.38 -3.43 9.28
CA PRO A 627 9.95 -4.58 8.57
C PRO A 627 8.90 -5.60 8.11
N ALA A 628 7.84 -5.82 8.89
CA ALA A 628 6.79 -6.78 8.55
C ALA A 628 6.05 -6.43 7.25
N TYR A 629 6.02 -5.15 6.86
CA TYR A 629 5.28 -4.69 5.69
C TYR A 629 6.05 -4.90 4.38
N PHE A 630 7.36 -5.15 4.47
CA PHE A 630 8.27 -5.39 3.34
C PHE A 630 8.40 -6.88 2.99
N HIS A 631 7.55 -7.73 3.57
CA HIS A 631 7.48 -9.16 3.26
C HIS A 631 6.15 -9.52 2.61
N THR A 632 6.20 -10.32 1.55
CA THR A 632 4.99 -10.93 0.99
C THR A 632 4.73 -12.21 1.75
N GLU A 633 3.55 -12.32 2.35
CA GLU A 633 3.17 -13.51 3.08
C GLU A 633 1.95 -14.14 2.42
N LYS A 634 2.05 -15.41 2.03
CA LYS A 634 0.93 -16.16 1.41
C LYS A 634 0.34 -15.40 0.21
N HIS A 635 1.22 -14.93 -0.68
CA HIS A 635 0.88 -14.11 -1.85
C HIS A 635 0.07 -12.84 -1.51
N THR A 636 0.23 -12.32 -0.29
CA THR A 636 -0.46 -11.13 0.20
C THR A 636 0.55 -10.05 0.56
N VAL A 637 0.24 -8.81 0.15
CA VAL A 637 0.94 -7.61 0.62
C VAL A 637 -0.06 -6.63 1.22
N PHE A 638 0.40 -5.87 2.22
CA PHE A 638 -0.38 -4.83 2.87
C PHE A 638 0.12 -3.47 2.41
N VAL A 639 -0.79 -2.60 2.00
CA VAL A 639 -0.47 -1.27 1.47
C VAL A 639 -1.40 -0.20 2.06
N GLY A 640 -0.96 1.05 2.00
CA GLY A 640 -1.66 2.21 2.58
C GLY A 640 -0.73 3.02 3.48
N GLU A 641 -1.16 4.22 3.84
CA GLU A 641 -0.33 5.18 4.62
C GLU A 641 0.21 4.62 5.94
N HIS A 642 -0.51 3.68 6.55
CA HIS A 642 -0.10 2.97 7.77
C HIS A 642 1.08 2.00 7.59
N THR A 643 1.50 1.75 6.35
CA THR A 643 2.66 0.90 5.99
C THR A 643 3.78 1.70 5.32
N SER A 644 3.71 3.04 5.41
CA SER A 644 4.73 3.98 4.92
C SER A 644 5.47 4.62 6.11
N TYR A 645 6.48 5.44 5.80
CA TYR A 645 7.27 6.20 6.79
C TYR A 645 6.60 7.49 7.22
N THR A 646 5.85 8.09 6.31
CA THR A 646 5.13 9.34 6.53
C THR A 646 3.68 8.94 6.71
N HIS A 647 3.01 9.36 7.77
CA HIS A 647 1.62 8.97 8.02
C HIS A 647 0.68 10.13 7.69
N ALA A 648 -0.62 9.88 7.58
CA ALA A 648 -1.64 10.91 7.36
C ALA A 648 -1.61 11.67 6.01
N TRP A 649 -0.71 11.35 5.08
CA TRP A 649 -0.62 12.00 3.76
C TRP A 649 -1.03 11.08 2.61
N ILE A 650 -1.55 11.67 1.52
CA ILE A 650 -1.87 10.91 0.30
C ILE A 650 -0.60 10.32 -0.32
N PHE A 651 0.52 11.07 -0.29
CA PHE A 651 1.82 10.59 -0.76
C PHE A 651 2.15 9.22 -0.16
N SER A 652 2.01 9.07 1.16
CA SER A 652 2.24 7.85 1.92
C SER A 652 1.44 6.64 1.42
N ALA A 653 0.18 6.87 1.03
CA ALA A 653 -0.66 5.81 0.47
C ALA A 653 -0.22 5.42 -0.94
N LEU A 654 0.22 6.39 -1.76
CA LEU A 654 0.70 6.15 -3.12
C LEU A 654 2.06 5.43 -3.11
N GLU A 655 3.00 5.93 -2.30
CA GLU A 655 4.32 5.37 -2.09
C GLU A 655 4.24 3.91 -1.63
N SER A 656 3.41 3.63 -0.61
CA SER A 656 3.20 2.28 -0.13
C SER A 656 2.60 1.35 -1.20
N ALA A 657 1.74 1.87 -2.09
CA ALA A 657 1.23 1.09 -3.22
C ALA A 657 2.32 0.79 -4.26
N VAL A 658 3.24 1.75 -4.51
CA VAL A 658 4.42 1.57 -5.37
C VAL A 658 5.32 0.49 -4.78
N ARG A 659 5.65 0.58 -3.49
CA ARG A 659 6.41 -0.44 -2.74
C ARG A 659 5.76 -1.82 -2.82
N GLY A 660 4.50 -1.95 -2.39
CA GLY A 660 3.81 -3.24 -2.32
C GLY A 660 3.60 -3.89 -3.69
N THR A 661 3.35 -3.09 -4.74
CA THR A 661 3.25 -3.62 -6.11
C THR A 661 4.61 -4.10 -6.61
N THR A 662 5.68 -3.32 -6.36
CA THR A 662 7.06 -3.72 -6.71
C THR A 662 7.44 -5.02 -6.00
N GLN A 663 7.12 -5.15 -4.71
CA GLN A 663 7.36 -6.35 -3.91
C GLN A 663 6.70 -7.59 -4.52
N LEU A 664 5.42 -7.48 -4.91
CA LEU A 664 4.71 -8.57 -5.58
C LEU A 664 5.35 -8.95 -6.92
N LEU A 665 5.70 -7.96 -7.75
CA LEU A 665 6.29 -8.19 -9.07
C LEU A 665 7.63 -8.93 -8.93
N LEU A 666 8.49 -8.52 -7.99
CA LEU A 666 9.76 -9.18 -7.73
C LEU A 666 9.57 -10.64 -7.27
N ASP A 667 8.65 -10.89 -6.34
CA ASP A 667 8.35 -12.25 -5.88
C ASP A 667 7.76 -13.14 -6.99
N MET A 668 7.14 -12.52 -8.00
CA MET A 668 6.66 -13.18 -9.21
C MET A 668 7.76 -13.40 -10.27
N GLY A 669 8.94 -12.80 -10.09
CA GLY A 669 10.04 -12.81 -11.06
C GLY A 669 9.91 -11.76 -12.18
N LEU A 670 9.01 -10.79 -12.04
CA LEU A 670 8.79 -9.68 -12.98
C LEU A 670 9.70 -8.48 -12.66
N VAL A 671 11.01 -8.70 -12.84
CA VAL A 671 12.06 -7.74 -12.44
C VAL A 671 12.02 -6.45 -13.28
N ASP A 672 11.78 -6.56 -14.58
CA ASP A 672 11.80 -5.39 -15.48
C ASP A 672 10.56 -4.52 -15.26
N GLU A 673 9.40 -5.11 -14.98
CA GLU A 673 8.20 -4.39 -14.56
C GLU A 673 8.38 -3.69 -13.21
N ALA A 674 9.03 -4.36 -12.26
CA ALA A 674 9.36 -3.78 -10.96
C ALA A 674 10.24 -2.54 -11.13
N LYS A 675 11.30 -2.63 -11.94
CA LYS A 675 12.18 -1.50 -12.28
C LYS A 675 11.44 -0.37 -12.98
N GLN A 676 10.61 -0.69 -13.98
CA GLN A 676 9.80 0.29 -14.70
C GLN A 676 8.94 1.12 -13.73
N ILE A 677 8.30 0.47 -12.76
CA ILE A 677 7.50 1.14 -11.74
C ILE A 677 8.37 2.02 -10.84
N THR A 678 9.47 1.49 -10.29
CA THR A 678 10.32 2.24 -9.35
C THR A 678 11.01 3.43 -10.01
N GLU A 679 11.50 3.26 -11.24
CA GLU A 679 12.14 4.33 -12.02
C GLU A 679 11.16 5.48 -12.30
N PHE A 680 9.94 5.15 -12.69
CA PHE A 680 8.95 6.16 -13.06
C PHE A 680 8.36 6.90 -11.85
N TRP A 681 8.10 6.20 -10.75
CA TRP A 681 7.37 6.75 -9.59
C TRP A 681 8.27 7.19 -8.42
N MET A 682 9.45 6.59 -8.24
CA MET A 682 10.35 6.90 -7.11
C MET A 682 11.61 7.65 -7.55
N ALA A 683 12.42 7.03 -8.41
CA ALA A 683 13.78 7.49 -8.72
C ALA A 683 13.81 8.82 -9.49
N ARG A 684 12.72 9.20 -10.15
CA ARG A 684 12.62 10.44 -10.92
C ARG A 684 12.83 11.71 -10.07
N TRP A 685 12.45 11.68 -8.80
CA TRP A 685 12.42 12.89 -7.95
C TRP A 685 13.24 12.77 -6.68
N ILE A 686 13.62 11.55 -6.31
CA ILE A 686 14.34 11.29 -5.07
C ILE A 686 15.67 10.67 -5.46
N GLU A 687 16.75 11.43 -5.27
CA GLU A 687 18.10 10.95 -5.58
C GLU A 687 18.47 9.77 -4.68
N VAL A 688 18.65 8.62 -5.33
CA VAL A 688 19.09 7.31 -4.81
C VAL A 688 20.40 7.42 -4.04
#